data_AF-A0AAA9RWF0-F1
#
_entry.id   AF-A0AAA9RWF0-F1
#
_cell.length_a   1.000
_cell.length_b   1.000
_cell.length_c   1.000
_cell.angle_alpha   90.00
_cell.angle_beta   90.00
_cell.angle_gamma   90.00
#
_symmetry.space_group_name_H-M   'P 1'
#
loop_
_entity.id
_entity.type
_entity.pdbx_description
1 polymer ?
#
loop_
_entity_poly.entity_id
_entity_poly.type
_entity_poly.pdbx_seq_one_letter_code
_entity_poly.pdbx_strand_id
1 'polypeptide(L)'
;MADTLEESEPLLSRARGGSGRDCPRGVLTCSSVQESPGSGPVQSRSGAPAHQAAGSTPGQGHRPGAAARRDLCLDQAVVLIEDAIQYRSINHRMDARSLWLYRWYYSSSSQWILSFTIFLILALAFVETPSSLTRTSDVRYRPAPWEPPCGLTEGVEALCLLVFVADVSVKSYLIGWAQFRRNPWLLAYLVVLVASLLDWTVSLSLVCQEPLRVRRLLRPFFLMQNSSMMKKTLKCIRRSLPEMASVGLLLAVHLCLFTVFGMLLFTGEKDAGQDRERLTYFFNLPEALTTLLVLLTTANNPDVMIPVYSRNRAYAIFFIAFTLIGSLFLMNLMTAIIYNQFRGYLMGCWPHSHHWPLLCPTSSRGNRKETEAPGAVTTPPTPHMSLQTSLLRRRLGTRAAYEVLSSVTAEGEAHPKRLGVKPEDFLQVLQKVQLDSDHKQAITEKLHSRGDGLLSTDEFQKLFYEFDKRVIKEHPPRPEYQSPFLRSTQFLFGHHYFDYLGNLMALGNLVTICVFLVLDAHVLPKDRDDFVLGILNCIFILYYLLEMLLKVFSLGLQGYLSYSSNVFDGLLTIVLLVLEISTLAEYGFPHRGWKPATLGLLSLWDMTRLVNVLIVFRFLRIIPSMQLMSLVASTILDLIKNMRAFGGILVVIYYVFAIIGISLFQGVIVAPRNSSLASVNGSAPCGSFEQLEYWPNNFDDFAAALVTLWDVMIVNNWQVFLDAFRRYAGPWSEVYFVLWWLVSSVIWVNLFLALILENFLHKWDRRSHLQSFTQELEDTSEMTQELPFRDVLEEPTEEELVEKLSRHPHLQLCR
;
A
#
# COMPACT_ATOMS: atom_id res chain seq x y z
N MET A 1 32.14 36.25 13.78
CA MET A 1 31.41 36.80 12.63
C MET A 1 30.05 36.14 12.64
N ALA A 2 29.12 36.82 13.28
CA ALA A 2 27.76 36.38 13.51
C ALA A 2 26.89 37.49 12.94
N ASP A 3 26.09 37.16 11.93
CA ASP A 3 25.00 38.02 11.46
C ASP A 3 23.69 37.27 11.69
N THR A 4 22.89 37.87 12.54
CA THR A 4 21.50 37.54 12.87
C THR A 4 20.59 38.21 11.84
N LEU A 5 19.73 37.44 11.17
CA LEU A 5 18.55 37.98 10.49
C LEU A 5 17.31 37.63 11.33
N GLU A 6 16.77 38.68 11.93
CA GLU A 6 15.42 38.73 12.49
C GLU A 6 14.39 38.64 11.36
N GLU A 7 13.36 37.82 11.55
CA GLU A 7 12.12 37.91 10.77
C GLU A 7 10.97 38.23 11.72
N SER A 8 10.35 39.37 11.44
CA SER A 8 9.38 40.10 12.25
C SER A 8 7.94 39.62 12.05
N GLU A 9 7.24 39.30 13.14
CA GLU A 9 5.76 39.21 13.15
C GLU A 9 5.11 40.61 13.07
N PRO A 10 3.95 40.76 12.41
CA PRO A 10 3.24 42.03 12.37
C PRO A 10 2.45 42.29 13.66
N LEU A 11 2.79 43.41 14.30
CA LEU A 11 2.06 44.02 15.40
C LEU A 11 0.66 44.48 14.96
N LEU A 12 -0.39 43.85 15.49
CA LEU A 12 -1.75 44.40 15.45
C LEU A 12 -2.01 45.27 16.69
N SER A 13 -2.35 46.51 16.40
CA SER A 13 -2.44 47.63 17.31
C SER A 13 -3.66 47.61 18.22
N ARG A 14 -3.41 48.18 19.39
CA ARG A 14 -4.27 48.35 20.56
C ARG A 14 -5.17 49.57 20.36
N ALA A 15 -6.49 49.39 20.37
CA ALA A 15 -7.46 50.47 20.59
C ALA A 15 -8.23 50.23 21.90
N ARG A 16 -8.18 51.22 22.79
CA ARG A 16 -8.80 51.27 24.12
C ARG A 16 -10.10 52.08 24.06
N GLY A 17 -11.08 51.66 24.86
CA GLY A 17 -12.19 52.47 25.39
C GLY A 17 -13.56 51.94 24.98
N GLY A 18 -14.51 51.65 25.87
CA GLY A 18 -14.60 51.71 27.32
C GLY A 18 -16.04 51.39 27.77
N SER A 19 -16.22 51.10 29.06
CA SER A 19 -17.49 50.95 29.81
C SER A 19 -18.32 49.69 29.47
N GLY A 20 -18.73 48.80 30.37
CA GLY A 20 -18.88 48.85 31.82
C GLY A 20 -20.29 48.34 32.18
N ARG A 21 -20.39 47.16 32.82
CA ARG A 21 -21.36 46.74 33.87
C ARG A 21 -21.61 45.22 33.91
N ASP A 22 -21.13 44.63 35.00
CA ASP A 22 -21.77 43.69 35.93
C ASP A 22 -22.57 42.47 35.43
N CYS A 23 -22.06 41.28 35.76
CA CYS A 23 -22.82 40.07 36.06
C CYS A 23 -22.07 39.23 37.12
N PRO A 24 -22.72 38.75 38.19
CA PRO A 24 -22.10 37.81 39.11
C PRO A 24 -22.53 36.34 38.86
N ARG A 25 -21.51 35.49 38.91
CA ARG A 25 -21.40 34.06 39.30
C ARG A 25 -22.66 33.21 39.59
N GLY A 26 -22.69 32.04 38.91
CA GLY A 26 -22.82 30.68 39.49
C GLY A 26 -24.21 30.22 39.96
N VAL A 27 -24.60 28.94 40.02
CA VAL A 27 -23.94 27.64 39.84
C VAL A 27 -25.05 26.54 39.95
N LEU A 28 -24.85 25.39 39.33
CA LEU A 28 -25.40 24.03 39.60
C LEU A 28 -26.88 23.64 39.31
N THR A 29 -26.95 22.49 38.64
CA THR A 29 -28.06 21.54 38.40
C THR A 29 -28.47 20.75 39.65
N CYS A 30 -29.77 20.45 39.83
CA CYS A 30 -30.32 19.09 40.04
C CYS A 30 -31.83 19.09 40.37
N SER A 31 -32.55 18.21 39.65
CA SER A 31 -33.66 17.31 40.01
C SER A 31 -34.62 17.61 41.18
N SER A 32 -35.93 17.53 40.90
CA SER A 32 -37.06 17.00 41.73
C SER A 32 -38.40 17.56 41.17
N VAL A 33 -39.61 16.97 41.22
CA VAL A 33 -40.22 15.74 41.79
C VAL A 33 -41.74 15.74 41.42
N GLN A 34 -42.41 14.57 41.56
CA GLN A 34 -43.85 14.27 41.78
C GLN A 34 -44.85 14.23 40.59
N GLU A 35 -45.46 13.08 40.20
CA GLU A 35 -46.48 12.21 40.86
C GLU A 35 -47.87 12.88 40.97
N SER A 36 -49.05 12.37 40.56
CA SER A 36 -49.67 11.01 40.47
C SER A 36 -51.07 11.15 39.77
N PRO A 37 -52.03 10.18 39.77
CA PRO A 37 -52.05 8.71 39.52
C PRO A 37 -53.10 8.28 38.42
N GLY A 38 -53.03 7.09 37.80
CA GLY A 38 -53.80 5.83 38.10
C GLY A 38 -55.33 5.91 37.83
N SER A 39 -56.11 4.99 37.24
CA SER A 39 -55.97 3.58 36.81
C SER A 39 -57.34 3.06 36.26
N GLY A 40 -57.40 2.43 35.06
CA GLY A 40 -58.32 1.37 34.55
C GLY A 40 -59.87 1.51 34.57
N PRO A 41 -60.65 0.50 34.11
CA PRO A 41 -60.51 -0.33 32.89
C PRO A 41 -61.87 -0.64 32.15
N VAL A 42 -61.81 -1.49 31.11
CA VAL A 42 -62.86 -2.44 30.61
C VAL A 42 -63.70 -2.09 29.34
N GLN A 43 -63.40 -2.90 28.31
CA GLN A 43 -64.20 -3.49 27.21
C GLN A 43 -65.71 -3.21 27.06
N SER A 44 -66.15 -2.96 25.83
CA SER A 44 -67.15 -3.80 25.13
C SER A 44 -67.29 -3.46 23.63
N ARG A 45 -67.69 -4.48 22.87
CA ARG A 45 -67.80 -4.57 21.41
C ARG A 45 -69.07 -3.91 20.84
N SER A 46 -69.00 -3.70 19.52
CA SER A 46 -70.04 -3.95 18.49
C SER A 46 -70.78 -2.74 17.92
N GLY A 47 -70.88 -2.72 16.58
CA GLY A 47 -71.85 -1.93 15.83
C GLY A 47 -71.27 -1.16 14.64
N ALA A 48 -71.17 -1.79 13.47
CA ALA A 48 -71.33 -1.06 12.20
C ALA A 48 -72.83 -0.76 12.00
N PRO A 49 -73.22 0.30 11.24
CA PRO A 49 -73.33 0.12 9.79
C PRO A 49 -73.01 1.34 8.91
N ALA A 50 -72.52 1.02 7.72
CA ALA A 50 -72.81 1.53 6.38
C ALA A 50 -73.35 2.96 6.08
N HIS A 51 -72.71 3.56 5.06
CA HIS A 51 -73.23 4.41 3.96
C HIS A 51 -73.86 5.78 4.27
N GLN A 52 -73.19 6.87 3.86
CA GLN A 52 -73.54 7.67 2.66
C GLN A 52 -72.63 8.89 2.47
N ALA A 53 -72.46 9.25 1.20
CA ALA A 53 -71.54 10.23 0.66
C ALA A 53 -72.00 11.68 0.83
N ALA A 54 -71.04 12.62 0.98
CA ALA A 54 -71.22 14.02 0.57
C ALA A 54 -69.86 14.72 0.35
N GLY A 55 -69.61 15.04 -0.93
CA GLY A 55 -68.76 16.09 -1.50
C GLY A 55 -67.62 16.73 -0.72
N SER A 56 -66.39 16.53 -1.20
CA SER A 56 -65.34 17.54 -1.13
C SER A 56 -64.62 17.68 -2.49
N THR A 57 -64.54 18.94 -2.89
CA THR A 57 -63.75 19.62 -3.93
C THR A 57 -62.53 18.88 -4.53
N PRO A 58 -62.22 19.08 -5.84
CA PRO A 58 -61.04 18.48 -6.46
C PRO A 58 -59.77 19.22 -6.02
N GLY A 59 -59.15 18.73 -4.94
CA GLY A 59 -57.77 19.05 -4.57
C GLY A 59 -56.80 18.35 -5.52
N GLN A 60 -55.78 19.09 -5.96
CA GLN A 60 -54.67 18.67 -6.80
C GLN A 60 -54.24 17.23 -6.55
N GLY A 61 -54.43 16.37 -7.57
CA GLY A 61 -53.91 15.02 -7.57
C GLY A 61 -52.38 15.04 -7.61
N HIS A 62 -51.75 14.93 -6.44
CA HIS A 62 -50.37 14.47 -6.33
C HIS A 62 -50.35 13.03 -6.86
N ARG A 63 -49.91 12.85 -8.11
CA ARG A 63 -49.74 11.51 -8.71
C ARG A 63 -48.68 10.76 -7.87
N PRO A 64 -49.01 9.64 -7.20
CA PRO A 64 -48.06 8.91 -6.36
C PRO A 64 -46.80 8.44 -7.11
N GLY A 65 -46.85 8.34 -8.44
CA GLY A 65 -45.69 8.03 -9.28
C GLY A 65 -44.69 9.17 -9.50
N ALA A 66 -45.10 10.44 -9.38
CA ALA A 66 -44.21 11.57 -9.65
C ALA A 66 -43.22 11.81 -8.50
N ALA A 67 -43.68 11.67 -7.25
CA ALA A 67 -42.81 11.73 -6.07
C ALA A 67 -41.80 10.57 -6.07
N ALA A 68 -42.24 9.35 -6.34
CA ALA A 68 -41.36 8.18 -6.43
C ALA A 68 -40.33 8.29 -7.57
N ARG A 69 -40.70 8.94 -8.70
CA ARG A 69 -39.78 9.23 -9.80
C ARG A 69 -38.73 10.26 -9.38
N ARG A 70 -39.15 11.33 -8.70
CA ARG A 70 -38.24 12.35 -8.16
C ARG A 70 -37.23 11.75 -7.19
N ASP A 71 -37.68 10.92 -6.24
CA ASP A 71 -36.81 10.24 -5.29
C ASP A 71 -35.79 9.32 -5.98
N LEU A 72 -36.21 8.61 -7.03
CA LEU A 72 -35.30 7.78 -7.83
C LEU A 72 -34.24 8.61 -8.56
N CYS A 73 -34.61 9.73 -9.19
CA CYS A 73 -33.64 10.58 -9.89
C CYS A 73 -32.66 11.24 -8.89
N LEU A 74 -33.11 11.57 -7.66
CA LEU A 74 -32.23 12.03 -6.58
C LEU A 74 -31.23 10.94 -6.17
N ASP A 75 -31.68 9.70 -5.97
CA ASP A 75 -30.80 8.58 -5.62
C ASP A 75 -29.82 8.23 -6.76
N GLN A 76 -30.22 8.40 -8.02
CA GLN A 76 -29.31 8.30 -9.17
C GLN A 76 -28.22 9.37 -9.14
N ALA A 77 -28.58 10.62 -8.86
CA ALA A 77 -27.62 11.71 -8.75
C ALA A 77 -26.62 11.49 -7.60
N VAL A 78 -27.07 10.97 -6.46
CA VAL A 78 -26.19 10.60 -5.33
C VAL A 78 -25.12 9.59 -5.77
N VAL A 79 -25.51 8.50 -6.44
CA VAL A 79 -24.57 7.45 -6.86
C VAL A 79 -23.59 7.96 -7.92
N LEU A 80 -24.03 8.78 -8.86
CA LEU A 80 -23.16 9.40 -9.88
C LEU A 80 -22.10 10.32 -9.27
N ILE A 81 -22.47 11.07 -8.23
CA ILE A 81 -21.53 11.93 -7.48
C ILE A 81 -20.56 11.08 -6.66
N GLU A 82 -21.04 10.06 -5.94
CA GLU A 82 -20.19 9.12 -5.20
C GLU A 82 -19.17 8.44 -6.14
N ASP A 83 -19.59 8.04 -7.34
CA ASP A 83 -18.72 7.45 -8.37
C ASP A 83 -17.71 8.46 -8.93
N ALA A 84 -18.09 9.72 -9.10
CA ALA A 84 -17.21 10.79 -9.54
C ALA A 84 -16.09 11.07 -8.52
N ILE A 85 -16.43 11.10 -7.22
CA ILE A 85 -15.47 11.30 -6.11
C ILE A 85 -14.49 10.12 -6.01
N GLN A 86 -14.98 8.89 -6.20
CA GLN A 86 -14.20 7.65 -6.08
C GLN A 86 -13.57 7.18 -7.41
N TYR A 87 -13.64 7.98 -8.48
CA TYR A 87 -13.08 7.69 -9.82
C TYR A 87 -13.56 6.39 -10.50
N ARG A 88 -14.82 6.03 -10.24
CA ARG A 88 -15.47 4.82 -10.78
C ARG A 88 -16.07 5.09 -12.16
N SER A 89 -16.34 4.02 -12.92
CA SER A 89 -16.95 4.13 -14.26
C SER A 89 -18.47 3.88 -14.20
N ILE A 90 -19.24 4.66 -14.94
CA ILE A 90 -20.70 4.53 -15.02
C ILE A 90 -21.06 3.41 -16.00
N ASN A 91 -21.18 2.19 -15.51
CA ASN A 91 -21.58 1.01 -16.30
C ASN A 91 -22.56 0.09 -15.56
N HIS A 92 -23.24 0.61 -14.53
CA HIS A 92 -24.16 -0.17 -13.71
C HIS A 92 -25.63 0.13 -14.06
N ARG A 93 -26.54 -0.79 -13.73
CA ARG A 93 -27.99 -0.59 -13.88
C ARG A 93 -28.52 0.47 -12.90
N MET A 94 -29.47 1.30 -13.34
CA MET A 94 -29.97 2.47 -12.60
C MET A 94 -31.35 2.27 -11.93
N ASP A 95 -31.76 1.01 -11.71
CA ASP A 95 -33.04 0.69 -11.03
C ASP A 95 -32.94 0.94 -9.51
N ALA A 96 -34.07 1.26 -8.84
CA ALA A 96 -34.11 1.54 -7.40
C ALA A 96 -33.43 0.47 -6.53
N ARG A 97 -33.73 -0.83 -6.78
CA ARG A 97 -33.11 -1.96 -6.07
C ARG A 97 -31.63 -2.12 -6.40
N SER A 98 -31.25 -1.85 -7.66
CA SER A 98 -29.88 -1.95 -8.14
C SER A 98 -28.99 -0.88 -7.52
N LEU A 99 -29.50 0.35 -7.35
CA LEU A 99 -28.80 1.46 -6.67
C LEU A 99 -28.58 1.18 -5.19
N TRP A 100 -29.60 0.67 -4.48
CA TRP A 100 -29.44 0.27 -3.08
C TRP A 100 -28.37 -0.82 -2.92
N LEU A 101 -28.41 -1.85 -3.77
CA LEU A 101 -27.43 -2.93 -3.76
C LEU A 101 -26.02 -2.42 -4.11
N TYR A 102 -25.91 -1.49 -5.07
CA TYR A 102 -24.65 -0.87 -5.47
C TYR A 102 -24.01 -0.09 -4.31
N ARG A 103 -24.79 0.75 -3.61
CA ARG A 103 -24.31 1.52 -2.44
C ARG A 103 -23.91 0.60 -1.29
N TRP A 104 -24.67 -0.46 -1.02
CA TRP A 104 -24.30 -1.46 -0.01
C TRP A 104 -23.02 -2.20 -0.38
N TYR A 105 -22.88 -2.64 -1.63
CA TYR A 105 -21.71 -3.36 -2.13
C TYR A 105 -20.42 -2.51 -2.06
N TYR A 106 -20.51 -1.23 -2.39
CA TYR A 106 -19.37 -0.30 -2.33
C TYR A 106 -19.18 0.38 -0.96
N SER A 107 -19.97 0.00 0.05
CA SER A 107 -19.77 0.48 1.41
C SER A 107 -18.42 0.01 1.99
N SER A 108 -17.87 0.80 2.90
CA SER A 108 -16.60 0.47 3.57
C SER A 108 -16.62 -0.90 4.23
N SER A 109 -17.75 -1.28 4.85
CA SER A 109 -17.90 -2.57 5.52
C SER A 109 -17.86 -3.74 4.54
N SER A 110 -18.57 -3.67 3.40
CA SER A 110 -18.58 -4.74 2.40
C SER A 110 -17.20 -4.92 1.74
N GLN A 111 -16.55 -3.81 1.39
CA GLN A 111 -15.20 -3.83 0.80
C GLN A 111 -14.14 -4.34 1.80
N TRP A 112 -14.30 -4.03 3.10
CA TRP A 112 -13.44 -4.57 4.15
C TRP A 112 -13.63 -6.07 4.33
N ILE A 113 -14.87 -6.58 4.34
CA ILE A 113 -15.16 -8.02 4.40
C ILE A 113 -14.53 -8.75 3.21
N LEU A 114 -14.66 -8.20 1.99
CA LEU A 114 -14.04 -8.80 0.80
C LEU A 114 -12.51 -8.82 0.92
N SER A 115 -11.90 -7.71 1.37
CA SER A 115 -10.44 -7.62 1.56
C SER A 115 -9.94 -8.57 2.64
N PHE A 116 -10.67 -8.70 3.75
CA PHE A 116 -10.38 -9.66 4.83
C PHE A 116 -10.52 -11.11 4.34
N THR A 117 -11.52 -11.41 3.52
CA THR A 117 -11.70 -12.75 2.93
C THR A 117 -10.52 -13.11 2.01
N ILE A 118 -10.03 -12.16 1.21
CA ILE A 118 -8.82 -12.35 0.37
C ILE A 118 -7.58 -12.57 1.26
N PHE A 119 -7.43 -11.82 2.34
CA PHE A 119 -6.34 -12.04 3.28
C PHE A 119 -6.43 -13.44 3.92
N LEU A 120 -7.62 -13.85 4.36
CA LEU A 120 -7.86 -15.13 5.02
C LEU A 120 -7.55 -16.32 4.10
N ILE A 121 -8.01 -16.32 2.84
CA ILE A 121 -7.76 -17.43 1.92
C ILE A 121 -6.29 -17.57 1.54
N LEU A 122 -5.53 -16.45 1.49
CA LEU A 122 -4.08 -16.48 1.28
C LEU A 122 -3.35 -16.95 2.54
N ALA A 123 -3.74 -16.46 3.71
CA ALA A 123 -3.16 -16.85 5.00
C ALA A 123 -3.40 -18.32 5.36
N LEU A 124 -4.45 -18.94 4.79
CA LEU A 124 -4.76 -20.36 5.01
C LEU A 124 -3.60 -21.29 4.61
N ALA A 125 -2.73 -20.87 3.67
CA ALA A 125 -1.52 -21.61 3.29
C ALA A 125 -0.54 -21.85 4.45
N PHE A 126 -0.56 -21.03 5.50
CA PHE A 126 0.30 -21.24 6.67
C PHE A 126 -0.19 -22.40 7.56
N VAL A 127 -1.50 -22.65 7.59
CA VAL A 127 -2.15 -23.60 8.49
C VAL A 127 -2.42 -24.95 7.80
N GLU A 128 -2.65 -24.92 6.49
CA GLU A 128 -2.85 -26.11 5.67
C GLU A 128 -1.67 -27.07 5.66
N THR A 129 -1.88 -28.31 5.22
CA THR A 129 -0.80 -29.29 5.03
C THR A 129 0.04 -28.94 3.78
N PRO A 130 1.37 -28.81 3.89
CA PRO A 130 2.20 -28.91 5.11
C PRO A 130 2.13 -27.65 5.99
N SER A 131 1.93 -27.86 7.30
CA SER A 131 1.74 -26.74 8.22
C SER A 131 3.06 -26.07 8.59
N SER A 132 3.03 -24.74 8.59
CA SER A 132 4.19 -23.90 8.95
C SER A 132 4.18 -23.49 10.43
N LEU A 133 3.24 -24.02 11.20
CA LEU A 133 3.11 -23.78 12.64
C LEU A 133 4.11 -24.63 13.43
N THR A 134 5.39 -24.35 13.25
CA THR A 134 6.51 -24.96 13.98
C THR A 134 7.47 -23.91 14.51
N ARG A 135 8.16 -24.21 15.62
CA ARG A 135 9.11 -23.26 16.24
C ARG A 135 10.35 -22.98 15.37
N THR A 136 10.75 -23.95 14.57
CA THR A 136 11.94 -23.89 13.70
C THR A 136 11.62 -24.63 12.40
N SER A 137 12.20 -24.15 11.29
CA SER A 137 12.18 -24.84 9.98
C SER A 137 13.34 -25.83 9.81
N ASP A 138 14.30 -25.86 10.74
CA ASP A 138 15.48 -26.72 10.64
C ASP A 138 15.12 -28.20 10.78
N VAL A 139 15.33 -28.95 9.69
CA VAL A 139 15.00 -30.38 9.58
C VAL A 139 15.68 -31.23 10.66
N ARG A 140 16.81 -30.78 11.23
CA ARG A 140 17.59 -31.55 12.22
C ARG A 140 16.88 -31.69 13.57
N TYR A 141 16.09 -30.70 13.96
CA TYR A 141 15.47 -30.62 15.30
C TYR A 141 14.03 -30.11 15.27
N ARG A 142 13.39 -30.13 14.10
CA ARG A 142 12.00 -29.72 13.90
C ARG A 142 11.05 -30.64 14.70
N PRO A 143 10.16 -30.10 15.55
CA PRO A 143 9.08 -30.88 16.15
C PRO A 143 8.05 -31.29 15.10
N ALA A 144 7.28 -32.34 15.38
CA ALA A 144 6.22 -32.78 14.46
C ALA A 144 5.26 -31.61 14.14
N PRO A 145 4.97 -31.35 12.84
CA PRO A 145 4.08 -30.27 12.45
C PRO A 145 2.66 -30.53 12.96
N TRP A 146 1.95 -29.46 13.34
CA TRP A 146 0.56 -29.58 13.76
C TRP A 146 -0.33 -29.81 12.54
N GLU A 147 -0.99 -30.97 12.47
CA GLU A 147 -1.88 -31.30 11.37
C GLU A 147 -3.33 -30.90 11.71
N PRO A 148 -3.95 -29.99 10.93
CA PRO A 148 -5.35 -29.62 11.17
C PRO A 148 -6.30 -30.77 10.80
N PRO A 149 -7.45 -30.90 11.49
CA PRO A 149 -8.47 -31.87 11.09
C PRO A 149 -9.00 -31.53 9.69
N CYS A 150 -9.23 -32.56 8.88
CA CYS A 150 -9.58 -32.47 7.45
C CYS A 150 -10.72 -31.48 7.14
N GLY A 151 -11.74 -31.39 7.99
CA GLY A 151 -12.90 -30.53 7.75
C GLY A 151 -12.69 -29.04 8.06
N LEU A 152 -11.68 -28.66 8.86
CA LEU A 152 -11.53 -27.28 9.33
C LEU A 152 -11.03 -26.36 8.21
N THR A 153 -9.94 -26.73 7.56
CA THR A 153 -9.34 -25.91 6.48
C THR A 153 -10.26 -25.87 5.26
N GLU A 154 -10.84 -27.00 4.87
CA GLU A 154 -11.80 -27.08 3.76
C GLU A 154 -13.09 -26.32 4.05
N GLY A 155 -13.54 -26.26 5.31
CA GLY A 155 -14.71 -25.48 5.74
C GLY A 155 -14.46 -23.96 5.67
N VAL A 156 -13.30 -23.49 6.12
CA VAL A 156 -12.90 -22.08 5.99
C VAL A 156 -12.76 -21.71 4.51
N GLU A 157 -12.15 -22.57 3.70
CA GLU A 157 -12.02 -22.34 2.25
C GLU A 157 -13.40 -22.27 1.56
N ALA A 158 -14.32 -23.18 1.89
CA ALA A 158 -15.68 -23.14 1.37
C ALA A 158 -16.40 -21.83 1.71
N LEU A 159 -16.26 -21.35 2.95
CA LEU A 159 -16.82 -20.07 3.38
C LEU A 159 -16.27 -18.90 2.54
N CYS A 160 -14.95 -18.86 2.31
CA CYS A 160 -14.33 -17.85 1.45
C CYS A 160 -14.84 -17.93 0.00
N LEU A 161 -14.92 -19.14 -0.56
CA LEU A 161 -15.43 -19.35 -1.93
C LEU A 161 -16.90 -18.91 -2.06
N LEU A 162 -17.74 -19.14 -1.05
CA LEU A 162 -19.14 -18.66 -1.04
C LEU A 162 -19.21 -17.14 -1.09
N VAL A 163 -18.35 -16.43 -0.35
CA VAL A 163 -18.26 -14.96 -0.43
C VAL A 163 -17.85 -14.50 -1.84
N PHE A 164 -16.93 -15.21 -2.50
CA PHE A 164 -16.55 -14.90 -3.89
C PHE A 164 -17.66 -15.22 -4.91
N VAL A 165 -18.44 -16.28 -4.69
CA VAL A 165 -19.64 -16.57 -5.49
C VAL A 165 -20.65 -15.42 -5.34
N ALA A 166 -20.87 -14.93 -4.12
CA ALA A 166 -21.74 -13.78 -3.89
C ALA A 166 -21.20 -12.51 -4.58
N ASP A 167 -19.90 -12.24 -4.50
CA ASP A 167 -19.25 -11.11 -5.17
C ASP A 167 -19.42 -11.13 -6.70
N VAL A 168 -19.13 -12.27 -7.35
CA VAL A 168 -19.35 -12.45 -8.80
C VAL A 168 -20.82 -12.29 -9.16
N SER A 169 -21.71 -12.86 -8.35
CA SER A 169 -23.17 -12.80 -8.59
C SER A 169 -23.66 -11.36 -8.55
N VAL A 170 -23.29 -10.58 -7.53
CA VAL A 170 -23.63 -9.16 -7.40
C VAL A 170 -23.05 -8.34 -8.56
N LYS A 171 -21.77 -8.56 -8.92
CA LYS A 171 -21.14 -7.89 -10.07
C LYS A 171 -21.84 -8.20 -11.39
N SER A 172 -22.18 -9.48 -11.62
CA SER A 172 -22.86 -9.92 -12.85
C SER A 172 -24.26 -9.31 -12.99
N TYR A 173 -24.97 -9.15 -11.87
CA TYR A 173 -26.28 -8.50 -11.81
C TYR A 173 -26.18 -7.00 -12.10
N LEU A 174 -25.28 -6.30 -11.39
CA LEU A 174 -25.11 -4.83 -11.47
C LEU A 174 -24.61 -4.34 -12.83
N ILE A 175 -23.63 -5.01 -13.44
CA ILE A 175 -23.02 -4.61 -14.73
C ILE A 175 -23.85 -5.10 -15.93
N GLY A 176 -24.61 -6.18 -15.76
CA GLY A 176 -25.36 -6.81 -16.83
C GLY A 176 -24.55 -7.84 -17.64
N TRP A 177 -25.23 -8.89 -18.10
CA TRP A 177 -24.60 -10.09 -18.66
C TRP A 177 -23.81 -9.87 -19.95
N ALA A 178 -24.28 -8.97 -20.82
CA ALA A 178 -23.61 -8.66 -22.08
C ALA A 178 -22.24 -7.99 -21.86
N GLN A 179 -22.19 -7.03 -20.93
CA GLN A 179 -20.95 -6.32 -20.61
C GLN A 179 -20.03 -7.15 -19.71
N PHE A 180 -20.59 -8.02 -18.86
CA PHE A 180 -19.84 -9.01 -18.08
C PHE A 180 -18.99 -9.92 -18.99
N ARG A 181 -19.58 -10.50 -20.06
CA ARG A 181 -18.86 -11.38 -21.00
C ARG A 181 -17.80 -10.67 -21.85
N ARG A 182 -17.93 -9.35 -22.05
CA ARG A 182 -16.92 -8.57 -22.78
C ARG A 182 -15.67 -8.29 -21.94
N ASN A 183 -15.77 -8.33 -20.61
CA ASN A 183 -14.64 -8.03 -19.73
C ASN A 183 -13.83 -9.31 -19.42
N PRO A 184 -12.59 -9.46 -19.94
CA PRO A 184 -11.81 -10.68 -19.77
C PRO A 184 -11.47 -10.96 -18.30
N TRP A 185 -11.35 -9.93 -17.46
CA TRP A 185 -11.07 -10.08 -16.03
C TRP A 185 -12.24 -10.70 -15.27
N LEU A 186 -13.48 -10.37 -15.63
CA LEU A 186 -14.67 -10.95 -15.00
C LEU A 186 -14.90 -12.39 -15.47
N LEU A 187 -14.65 -12.65 -16.76
CA LEU A 187 -14.69 -14.01 -17.30
C LEU A 187 -13.63 -14.92 -16.66
N ALA A 188 -12.39 -14.46 -16.56
CA ALA A 188 -11.32 -15.19 -15.88
C ALA A 188 -11.66 -15.45 -14.40
N TYR A 189 -12.29 -14.49 -13.72
CA TYR A 189 -12.73 -14.66 -12.34
C TYR A 189 -13.79 -15.76 -12.20
N LEU A 190 -14.76 -15.82 -13.11
CA LEU A 190 -15.74 -16.92 -13.15
C LEU A 190 -15.06 -18.28 -13.40
N VAL A 191 -14.13 -18.35 -14.35
CA VAL A 191 -13.40 -19.60 -14.68
C VAL A 191 -12.58 -20.09 -13.49
N VAL A 192 -11.82 -19.20 -12.85
CA VAL A 192 -11.01 -19.53 -11.66
C VAL A 192 -11.91 -20.02 -10.52
N LEU A 193 -13.05 -19.36 -10.29
CA LEU A 193 -13.98 -19.72 -9.23
C LEU A 193 -14.60 -21.12 -9.46
N VAL A 194 -15.00 -21.41 -10.71
CA VAL A 194 -15.52 -22.74 -11.08
C VAL A 194 -14.45 -23.81 -10.91
N ALA A 195 -13.22 -23.56 -11.38
CA ALA A 195 -12.10 -24.48 -11.20
C ALA A 195 -11.80 -24.75 -9.71
N SER A 196 -11.82 -23.71 -8.86
CA SER A 196 -11.60 -23.87 -7.42
C SER A 196 -12.74 -24.64 -6.72
N LEU A 197 -13.99 -24.45 -7.15
CA LEU A 197 -15.13 -25.20 -6.60
C LEU A 197 -15.08 -26.67 -7.00
N LEU A 198 -14.72 -26.97 -8.26
CA LEU A 198 -14.55 -28.36 -8.71
C LEU A 198 -13.43 -29.07 -7.93
N ASP A 199 -12.26 -28.44 -7.82
CA ASP A 199 -11.13 -28.98 -7.04
C ASP A 199 -11.48 -29.17 -5.56
N TRP A 200 -12.23 -28.24 -4.96
CA TRP A 200 -12.74 -28.39 -3.59
C TRP A 200 -13.69 -29.58 -3.44
N THR A 201 -14.61 -29.79 -4.39
CA THR A 201 -15.49 -30.98 -4.35
C THR A 201 -14.72 -32.29 -4.50
N VAL A 202 -13.66 -32.30 -5.33
CA VAL A 202 -12.76 -33.45 -5.50
C VAL A 202 -12.01 -33.74 -4.20
N SER A 203 -11.38 -32.73 -3.60
CA SER A 203 -10.71 -32.85 -2.29
C SER A 203 -11.64 -33.38 -1.18
N LEU A 204 -12.89 -32.92 -1.14
CA LEU A 204 -13.87 -33.40 -0.17
C LEU A 204 -14.26 -34.87 -0.43
N SER A 205 -14.42 -35.25 -1.70
CA SER A 205 -14.74 -36.63 -2.08
C SER A 205 -13.63 -37.64 -1.74
N LEU A 206 -12.37 -37.18 -1.73
CA LEU A 206 -11.17 -37.96 -1.42
C LEU A 206 -10.77 -37.90 0.07
N VAL A 207 -11.64 -37.37 0.94
CA VAL A 207 -11.38 -37.24 2.40
C VAL A 207 -10.03 -36.55 2.66
N CYS A 208 -9.75 -35.48 1.90
CA CYS A 208 -8.54 -34.66 2.01
C CYS A 208 -7.20 -35.37 1.72
N GLN A 209 -7.23 -36.58 1.15
CA GLN A 209 -6.04 -37.32 0.72
C GLN A 209 -5.65 -37.02 -0.74
N GLU A 210 -5.63 -35.73 -1.09
CA GLU A 210 -5.21 -35.28 -2.42
C GLU A 210 -3.75 -34.80 -2.36
N PRO A 211 -2.84 -35.40 -3.15
CA PRO A 211 -1.42 -35.06 -3.10
C PRO A 211 -1.12 -33.68 -3.70
N LEU A 212 -1.92 -33.20 -4.65
CA LEU A 212 -1.70 -31.91 -5.32
C LEU A 212 -3.01 -31.12 -5.43
N ARG A 213 -3.09 -30.02 -4.69
CA ARG A 213 -4.28 -29.14 -4.66
C ARG A 213 -4.11 -27.97 -5.61
N VAL A 214 -4.65 -28.07 -6.82
CA VAL A 214 -4.47 -27.06 -7.88
C VAL A 214 -5.08 -25.71 -7.48
N ARG A 215 -6.16 -25.70 -6.69
CA ARG A 215 -6.83 -24.47 -6.25
C ARG A 215 -5.92 -23.48 -5.52
N ARG A 216 -4.88 -23.97 -4.82
CA ARG A 216 -3.92 -23.12 -4.10
C ARG A 216 -3.25 -22.12 -5.05
N LEU A 217 -2.81 -22.60 -6.22
CA LEU A 217 -2.15 -21.76 -7.24
C LEU A 217 -3.06 -20.66 -7.79
N LEU A 218 -4.37 -20.85 -7.71
CA LEU A 218 -5.36 -19.90 -8.23
C LEU A 218 -5.74 -18.80 -7.23
N ARG A 219 -5.51 -18.98 -5.93
CA ARG A 219 -5.90 -18.00 -4.88
C ARG A 219 -5.35 -16.58 -5.08
N PRO A 220 -4.09 -16.37 -5.50
CA PRO A 220 -3.56 -15.03 -5.77
C PRO A 220 -4.34 -14.25 -6.83
N PHE A 221 -5.07 -14.95 -7.71
CA PHE A 221 -5.93 -14.30 -8.70
C PHE A 221 -7.03 -13.46 -8.04
N PHE A 222 -7.56 -13.85 -6.88
CA PHE A 222 -8.58 -13.08 -6.17
C PHE A 222 -8.05 -11.72 -5.69
N LEU A 223 -6.79 -11.65 -5.27
CA LEU A 223 -6.12 -10.39 -4.93
C LEU A 223 -5.93 -9.50 -6.17
N MET A 224 -5.44 -10.08 -7.27
CA MET A 224 -5.26 -9.35 -8.54
C MET A 224 -6.59 -8.83 -9.11
N GLN A 225 -7.67 -9.59 -8.95
CA GLN A 225 -8.98 -9.23 -9.49
C GLN A 225 -9.61 -8.05 -8.73
N ASN A 226 -9.37 -7.93 -7.43
CA ASN A 226 -9.93 -6.84 -6.63
C ASN A 226 -9.19 -5.50 -6.86
N SER A 227 -7.86 -5.54 -7.01
CA SER A 227 -7.05 -4.34 -7.15
C SER A 227 -7.01 -3.79 -8.57
N SER A 228 -7.60 -2.61 -8.79
CA SER A 228 -7.56 -1.93 -10.09
C SER A 228 -6.15 -1.44 -10.47
N MET A 229 -5.33 -1.09 -9.48
CA MET A 229 -3.96 -0.64 -9.69
C MET A 229 -3.04 -1.79 -10.12
N MET A 230 -3.18 -2.97 -9.49
CA MET A 230 -2.40 -4.15 -9.89
C MET A 230 -2.67 -4.56 -11.35
N LYS A 231 -3.93 -4.47 -11.82
CA LYS A 231 -4.29 -4.74 -13.22
C LYS A 231 -3.59 -3.79 -14.19
N LYS A 232 -3.53 -2.50 -13.83
CA LYS A 232 -2.81 -1.48 -14.62
C LYS A 232 -1.32 -1.79 -14.67
N THR A 233 -0.72 -2.07 -13.51
CA THR A 233 0.70 -2.44 -13.41
C THR A 233 1.03 -3.68 -14.24
N LEU A 234 0.24 -4.75 -14.14
CA LEU A 234 0.46 -5.98 -14.90
C LEU A 234 0.33 -5.76 -16.41
N LYS A 235 -0.63 -4.94 -16.85
CA LYS A 235 -0.75 -4.55 -18.26
C LYS A 235 0.50 -3.84 -18.77
N CYS A 236 1.13 -3.04 -17.92
CA CYS A 236 2.36 -2.31 -18.26
C CYS A 236 3.58 -3.24 -18.27
N ILE A 237 3.73 -4.13 -17.29
CA ILE A 237 4.76 -5.19 -17.31
C ILE A 237 4.63 -6.04 -18.58
N ARG A 238 3.40 -6.41 -18.97
CA ARG A 238 3.15 -7.15 -20.21
C ARG A 238 3.58 -6.37 -21.46
N ARG A 239 3.44 -5.05 -21.46
CA ARG A 239 3.85 -4.19 -22.58
C ARG A 239 5.38 -4.03 -22.67
N SER A 240 6.09 -4.07 -21.54
CA SER A 240 7.56 -3.98 -21.50
C SER A 240 8.27 -5.33 -21.76
N LEU A 241 7.56 -6.45 -21.59
CA LEU A 241 8.11 -7.80 -21.78
C LEU A 241 8.83 -8.04 -23.12
N PRO A 242 8.33 -7.57 -24.29
CA PRO A 242 9.01 -7.78 -25.57
C PRO A 242 10.39 -7.11 -25.65
N GLU A 243 10.53 -5.90 -25.10
CA GLU A 243 11.81 -5.19 -25.09
C GLU A 243 12.80 -5.87 -24.14
N MET A 244 12.33 -6.25 -22.95
CA MET A 244 13.13 -7.04 -22.01
C MET A 244 13.59 -8.38 -22.61
N ALA A 245 12.74 -9.03 -23.41
CA ALA A 245 13.09 -10.28 -24.08
C ALA A 245 14.23 -10.09 -25.09
N SER A 246 14.32 -8.94 -25.76
CA SER A 246 15.42 -8.66 -26.70
C SER A 246 16.78 -8.55 -26.01
N VAL A 247 16.85 -7.91 -24.84
CA VAL A 247 18.08 -7.84 -24.05
C VAL A 247 18.37 -9.16 -23.36
N GLY A 248 17.35 -9.88 -22.89
CA GLY A 248 17.49 -11.25 -22.39
C GLY A 248 18.08 -12.20 -23.44
N LEU A 249 17.70 -12.04 -24.71
CA LEU A 249 18.29 -12.78 -25.82
C LEU A 249 19.76 -12.42 -26.03
N LEU A 250 20.10 -11.13 -26.02
CA LEU A 250 21.50 -10.67 -26.12
C LEU A 250 22.35 -11.22 -24.96
N LEU A 251 21.79 -11.24 -23.75
CA LEU A 251 22.42 -11.82 -22.56
C LEU A 251 22.62 -13.34 -22.69
N ALA A 252 21.62 -14.06 -23.22
CA ALA A 252 21.74 -15.49 -23.49
C ALA A 252 22.84 -15.78 -24.53
N VAL A 253 22.93 -14.98 -25.59
CA VAL A 253 24.00 -15.08 -26.59
C VAL A 253 25.38 -14.83 -25.95
N HIS A 254 25.51 -13.79 -25.12
CA HIS A 254 26.73 -13.50 -24.36
C HIS A 254 27.14 -14.69 -23.48
N LEU A 255 26.19 -15.25 -22.72
CA LEU A 255 26.43 -16.45 -21.89
C LEU A 255 26.91 -17.63 -22.75
N CYS A 256 26.16 -18.02 -23.79
CA CYS A 256 26.50 -19.16 -24.62
C CYS A 256 27.86 -19.01 -25.32
N LEU A 257 28.17 -17.81 -25.84
CA LEU A 257 29.44 -17.52 -26.50
C LEU A 257 30.61 -17.68 -25.52
N PHE A 258 30.53 -17.05 -24.35
CA PHE A 258 31.59 -17.15 -23.33
C PHE A 258 31.69 -18.56 -22.72
N THR A 259 30.59 -19.33 -22.64
CA THR A 259 30.66 -20.74 -22.26
C THR A 259 31.49 -21.55 -23.25
N VAL A 260 31.24 -21.38 -24.55
CA VAL A 260 32.02 -22.08 -25.59
C VAL A 260 33.49 -21.65 -25.57
N PHE A 261 33.76 -20.35 -25.48
CA PHE A 261 35.14 -19.85 -25.36
C PHE A 261 35.84 -20.35 -24.09
N GLY A 262 35.16 -20.32 -22.95
CA GLY A 262 35.68 -20.80 -21.68
C GLY A 262 36.00 -22.29 -21.71
N MET A 263 35.12 -23.11 -22.29
CA MET A 263 35.41 -24.53 -22.46
C MET A 263 36.61 -24.75 -23.37
N LEU A 264 36.72 -24.06 -24.52
CA LEU A 264 37.87 -24.21 -25.42
C LEU A 264 39.20 -23.77 -24.77
N LEU A 265 39.18 -22.67 -24.01
CA LEU A 265 40.36 -22.11 -23.36
C LEU A 265 40.82 -22.94 -22.15
N PHE A 266 39.87 -23.50 -21.39
CA PHE A 266 40.15 -24.16 -20.11
C PHE A 266 40.17 -25.69 -20.18
N THR A 267 39.69 -26.33 -21.24
CA THR A 267 39.73 -27.81 -21.39
C THR A 267 40.89 -28.33 -22.26
N GLY A 268 41.61 -27.45 -22.96
CA GLY A 268 42.60 -27.84 -23.99
C GLY A 268 43.97 -28.31 -23.50
N GLU A 269 44.31 -28.16 -22.21
CA GLU A 269 45.62 -28.57 -21.66
C GLU A 269 45.51 -29.88 -20.87
N LYS A 270 45.92 -30.98 -21.50
CA LYS A 270 46.06 -32.30 -20.87
C LYS A 270 47.38 -32.40 -20.11
N ASP A 271 47.51 -31.68 -19.00
CA ASP A 271 48.65 -31.91 -18.10
C ASP A 271 48.32 -32.98 -17.06
N ALA A 272 49.19 -34.00 -17.04
CA ALA A 272 49.04 -35.19 -16.24
C ALA A 272 49.10 -34.88 -14.73
N GLY A 273 47.96 -35.04 -14.06
CA GLY A 273 47.94 -35.58 -12.70
C GLY A 273 47.73 -34.63 -11.53
N GLN A 274 47.74 -33.30 -11.70
CA GLN A 274 47.72 -32.39 -10.53
C GLN A 274 46.56 -31.37 -10.45
N ASP A 275 45.80 -31.13 -11.52
CA ASP A 275 44.80 -30.04 -11.55
C ASP A 275 43.37 -30.55 -11.80
N ARG A 276 42.79 -31.29 -10.86
CA ARG A 276 41.37 -31.67 -10.90
C ARG A 276 40.42 -30.48 -10.72
N GLU A 277 40.88 -29.39 -10.07
CA GLU A 277 40.05 -28.22 -9.75
C GLU A 277 39.68 -27.35 -10.95
N ARG A 278 40.52 -27.27 -12.00
CA ARG A 278 40.25 -26.54 -13.26
C ARG A 278 39.07 -27.16 -14.03
N LEU A 279 38.96 -28.48 -13.96
CA LEU A 279 37.89 -29.24 -14.59
C LEU A 279 36.58 -29.09 -13.79
N THR A 280 36.60 -28.70 -12.53
CA THR A 280 35.37 -28.61 -11.72
C THR A 280 34.33 -27.65 -12.33
N TYR A 281 34.78 -26.51 -12.88
CA TYR A 281 33.88 -25.46 -13.38
C TYR A 281 33.59 -25.54 -14.89
N PHE A 282 34.57 -25.92 -15.71
CA PHE A 282 34.48 -25.83 -17.18
C PHE A 282 34.53 -27.18 -17.91
N PHE A 283 34.30 -28.30 -17.21
CA PHE A 283 34.39 -29.64 -17.83
C PHE A 283 33.24 -29.98 -18.78
N ASN A 284 32.01 -29.59 -18.42
CA ASN A 284 30.80 -29.90 -19.17
C ASN A 284 30.05 -28.63 -19.56
N LEU A 285 29.34 -28.66 -20.70
CA LEU A 285 28.51 -27.54 -21.16
C LEU A 285 27.52 -27.02 -20.11
N PRO A 286 26.67 -27.86 -19.46
CA PRO A 286 25.75 -27.38 -18.44
C PRO A 286 26.48 -26.81 -17.21
N GLU A 287 27.58 -27.43 -16.77
CA GLU A 287 28.35 -26.96 -15.62
C GLU A 287 29.01 -25.59 -15.88
N ALA A 288 29.60 -25.44 -17.07
CA ALA A 288 30.21 -24.20 -17.52
C ALA A 288 29.16 -23.09 -17.73
N LEU A 289 27.96 -23.45 -18.22
CA LEU A 289 26.86 -22.51 -18.37
C LEU A 289 26.34 -22.04 -17.00
N THR A 290 26.09 -22.95 -16.06
CA THR A 290 25.63 -22.61 -14.70
C THR A 290 26.68 -21.81 -13.96
N THR A 291 27.96 -22.17 -14.09
CA THR A 291 29.07 -21.40 -13.48
C THR A 291 29.14 -19.97 -14.00
N LEU A 292 29.04 -19.77 -15.32
CA LEU A 292 29.05 -18.41 -15.90
C LEU A 292 27.76 -17.65 -15.61
N LEU A 293 26.62 -18.33 -15.47
CA LEU A 293 25.37 -17.72 -15.04
C LEU A 293 25.48 -17.20 -13.60
N VAL A 294 26.09 -17.96 -12.69
CA VAL A 294 26.38 -17.52 -11.32
C VAL A 294 27.42 -16.37 -11.31
N LEU A 295 28.39 -16.40 -12.23
CA LEU A 295 29.36 -15.31 -12.37
C LEU A 295 28.73 -14.03 -12.92
N LEU A 296 27.70 -14.14 -13.77
CA LEU A 296 26.96 -12.97 -14.27
C LEU A 296 26.35 -12.17 -13.11
N THR A 297 25.94 -12.86 -12.05
CA THR A 297 25.44 -12.26 -10.80
C THR A 297 26.55 -11.96 -9.79
N THR A 298 27.81 -12.23 -10.14
CA THR A 298 29.01 -12.04 -9.31
C THR A 298 29.04 -12.82 -8.00
N ALA A 299 28.20 -13.87 -7.85
CA ALA A 299 28.06 -14.60 -6.60
C ALA A 299 29.23 -15.55 -6.28
N ASN A 300 30.01 -15.91 -7.30
CA ASN A 300 31.16 -16.82 -7.20
C ASN A 300 32.50 -16.15 -7.58
N ASN A 301 32.54 -14.82 -7.58
CA ASN A 301 33.77 -14.05 -7.72
C ASN A 301 34.36 -13.83 -6.31
N PRO A 302 35.60 -14.24 -6.00
CA PRO A 302 36.69 -14.63 -6.90
C PRO A 302 36.84 -16.14 -7.21
N ASP A 303 36.08 -17.01 -6.55
CA ASP A 303 36.29 -18.47 -6.52
C ASP A 303 36.45 -19.14 -7.89
N VAL A 304 35.64 -18.76 -8.88
CA VAL A 304 35.70 -19.35 -10.23
C VAL A 304 36.99 -19.02 -10.98
N MET A 305 37.62 -17.88 -10.69
CA MET A 305 38.79 -17.38 -11.40
C MET A 305 40.11 -17.91 -10.81
N ILE A 306 40.15 -18.18 -9.51
CA ILE A 306 41.38 -18.50 -8.77
C ILE A 306 42.19 -19.67 -9.40
N PRO A 307 41.60 -20.83 -9.74
CA PRO A 307 42.37 -21.97 -10.27
C PRO A 307 43.04 -21.66 -11.60
N VAL A 308 42.41 -20.82 -12.41
CA VAL A 308 42.91 -20.45 -13.74
C VAL A 308 43.91 -19.29 -13.64
N TYR A 309 43.66 -18.33 -12.75
CA TYR A 309 44.52 -17.16 -12.54
C TYR A 309 45.88 -17.50 -11.94
N SER A 310 45.93 -18.49 -11.05
CA SER A 310 47.18 -18.97 -10.44
C SER A 310 48.15 -19.55 -11.48
N ARG A 311 47.63 -20.07 -12.59
CA ARG A 311 48.41 -20.61 -13.72
C ARG A 311 48.94 -19.50 -14.62
N ASN A 312 48.07 -18.62 -15.08
CA ASN A 312 48.45 -17.49 -15.92
C ASN A 312 47.60 -16.27 -15.61
N ARG A 313 48.26 -15.17 -15.24
CA ARG A 313 47.63 -13.88 -14.94
C ARG A 313 46.81 -13.34 -16.12
N ALA A 314 47.15 -13.71 -17.36
CA ALA A 314 46.42 -13.30 -18.56
C ALA A 314 44.97 -13.79 -18.58
N TYR A 315 44.67 -14.94 -17.94
CA TYR A 315 43.31 -15.46 -17.91
C TYR A 315 42.33 -14.59 -17.10
N ALA A 316 42.83 -13.69 -16.24
CA ALA A 316 41.97 -12.69 -15.60
C ALA A 316 41.23 -11.81 -16.62
N ILE A 317 41.82 -11.57 -17.79
CA ILE A 317 41.22 -10.75 -18.86
C ILE A 317 39.88 -11.36 -19.32
N PHE A 318 39.77 -12.68 -19.37
CA PHE A 318 38.52 -13.37 -19.75
C PHE A 318 37.39 -13.06 -18.76
N PHE A 319 37.64 -13.22 -17.45
CA PHE A 319 36.63 -13.00 -16.41
C PHE A 319 36.27 -11.52 -16.25
N ILE A 320 37.26 -10.62 -16.38
CA ILE A 320 37.04 -9.17 -16.38
C ILE A 320 36.18 -8.76 -17.57
N ALA A 321 36.49 -9.21 -18.78
CA ALA A 321 35.71 -8.91 -19.97
C ALA A 321 34.28 -9.45 -19.86
N PHE A 322 34.11 -10.69 -19.38
CA PHE A 322 32.80 -11.30 -19.16
C PHE A 322 31.94 -10.47 -18.18
N THR A 323 32.52 -10.07 -17.04
CA THR A 323 31.80 -9.33 -16.00
C THR A 323 31.47 -7.90 -16.43
N LEU A 324 32.40 -7.24 -17.14
CA LEU A 324 32.19 -5.88 -17.65
C LEU A 324 31.06 -5.84 -18.70
N ILE A 325 31.04 -6.78 -19.63
CA ILE A 325 30.00 -6.84 -20.66
C ILE A 325 28.68 -7.34 -20.04
N GLY A 326 28.71 -8.46 -19.33
CA GLY A 326 27.50 -9.10 -18.80
C GLY A 326 26.87 -8.31 -17.65
N SER A 327 27.59 -8.18 -16.54
CA SER A 327 27.05 -7.58 -15.32
C SER A 327 26.93 -6.06 -15.41
N LEU A 328 27.98 -5.36 -15.84
CA LEU A 328 27.96 -3.89 -15.83
C LEU A 328 27.23 -3.29 -17.03
N PHE A 329 27.36 -3.85 -18.23
CA PHE A 329 26.70 -3.27 -19.40
C PHE A 329 25.29 -3.84 -19.61
N LEU A 330 25.15 -5.15 -19.78
CA LEU A 330 23.85 -5.77 -20.14
C LEU A 330 22.81 -5.70 -19.01
N MET A 331 23.19 -6.00 -17.75
CA MET A 331 22.22 -5.94 -16.64
C MET A 331 21.76 -4.52 -16.36
N ASN A 332 22.67 -3.53 -16.36
CA ASN A 332 22.29 -2.12 -16.18
C ASN A 332 21.51 -1.56 -17.38
N LEU A 333 21.81 -1.99 -18.61
CA LEU A 333 21.02 -1.66 -19.79
C LEU A 333 19.58 -2.18 -19.67
N MET A 334 19.42 -3.41 -19.16
CA MET A 334 18.11 -3.97 -18.86
C MET A 334 17.35 -3.14 -17.83
N THR A 335 18.01 -2.71 -16.74
CA THR A 335 17.43 -1.77 -15.76
C THR A 335 17.00 -0.46 -16.42
N ALA A 336 17.82 0.10 -17.32
CA ALA A 336 17.51 1.34 -18.04
C ALA A 336 16.31 1.20 -18.98
N ILE A 337 16.17 0.08 -19.70
CA ILE A 337 15.01 -0.20 -20.55
C ILE A 337 13.74 -0.36 -19.73
N ILE A 338 13.82 -1.12 -18.62
CA ILE A 338 12.71 -1.26 -17.68
C ILE A 338 12.31 0.13 -17.17
N TYR A 339 13.28 0.94 -16.72
CA TYR A 339 13.03 2.31 -16.28
C TYR A 339 12.39 3.16 -17.37
N ASN A 340 12.87 3.12 -18.62
CA ASN A 340 12.31 3.94 -19.71
C ASN A 340 10.84 3.58 -20.00
N GLN A 341 10.51 2.29 -19.99
CA GLN A 341 9.12 1.84 -20.15
C GLN A 341 8.25 2.18 -18.94
N PHE A 342 8.81 2.16 -17.73
CA PHE A 342 8.13 2.53 -16.49
C PHE A 342 8.06 4.04 -16.23
N ARG A 343 8.93 4.85 -16.82
CA ARG A 343 8.76 6.31 -16.83
C ARG A 343 7.47 6.67 -17.57
N GLY A 344 7.19 5.95 -18.65
CA GLY A 344 5.90 5.97 -19.33
C GLY A 344 4.73 5.38 -18.53
N TYR A 345 4.94 4.74 -17.38
CA TYR A 345 3.87 4.13 -16.55
C TYR A 345 3.16 5.13 -15.64
N LEU A 346 3.88 6.07 -15.00
CA LEU A 346 3.23 7.16 -14.25
C LEU A 346 2.62 8.19 -15.21
N MET A 347 3.31 8.48 -16.31
CA MET A 347 2.85 9.44 -17.33
C MET A 347 1.77 8.87 -18.28
N GLY A 348 1.84 7.59 -18.63
CA GLY A 348 1.05 6.94 -19.69
C GLY A 348 0.04 5.88 -19.21
N CYS A 349 -0.38 5.89 -17.93
CA CYS A 349 -1.40 4.96 -17.42
C CYS A 349 -2.83 5.21 -17.94
N TRP A 350 -3.00 5.72 -19.16
CA TRP A 350 -4.28 5.71 -19.86
C TRP A 350 -4.09 5.44 -21.35
N PRO A 351 -5.06 4.82 -22.04
CA PRO A 351 -4.81 4.16 -23.31
C PRO A 351 -4.70 5.17 -24.44
N HIS A 352 -3.69 4.97 -25.30
CA HIS A 352 -3.78 5.30 -26.73
C HIS A 352 -5.14 4.84 -27.26
N SER A 353 -6.03 5.77 -27.54
CA SER A 353 -7.14 5.53 -28.45
C SER A 353 -6.71 6.10 -29.79
N HIS A 354 -6.05 5.25 -30.58
CA HIS A 354 -5.97 5.46 -32.02
C HIS A 354 -7.41 5.38 -32.55
N HIS A 355 -7.97 6.53 -32.93
CA HIS A 355 -8.89 6.71 -34.06
C HIS A 355 -9.36 8.17 -34.07
N TRP A 356 -8.65 9.02 -34.81
CA TRP A 356 -9.28 10.17 -35.45
C TRP A 356 -8.61 10.42 -36.81
N PRO A 357 -9.28 10.11 -37.93
CA PRO A 357 -9.00 10.77 -39.19
C PRO A 357 -9.85 12.05 -39.28
N LEU A 358 -9.26 13.07 -39.91
CA LEU A 358 -9.91 14.23 -40.53
C LEU A 358 -10.37 15.37 -39.58
N LEU A 359 -9.63 16.47 -39.64
CA LEU A 359 -10.08 17.86 -39.93
C LEU A 359 -9.19 18.87 -39.20
N CYS A 360 -8.07 19.25 -39.82
CA CYS A 360 -7.47 20.56 -39.58
C CYS A 360 -8.17 21.58 -40.51
N PRO A 361 -8.79 22.66 -40.00
CA PRO A 361 -9.19 23.76 -40.85
C PRO A 361 -7.95 24.56 -41.22
N THR A 362 -7.75 24.67 -42.53
CA THR A 362 -6.85 25.62 -43.18
C THR A 362 -7.09 27.04 -42.66
N SER A 363 -6.08 27.65 -42.06
CA SER A 363 -5.99 29.10 -41.91
C SER A 363 -4.74 29.60 -42.63
N SER A 364 -5.00 30.32 -43.71
CA SER A 364 -4.05 31.02 -44.56
C SER A 364 -3.43 32.22 -43.84
N ARG A 365 -2.10 32.30 -43.77
CA ARG A 365 -1.37 33.58 -43.90
C ARG A 365 0.15 33.40 -44.02
N GLY A 366 0.68 33.87 -45.15
CA GLY A 366 1.88 34.72 -45.15
C GLY A 366 3.25 34.06 -45.40
N ASN A 367 3.64 34.04 -46.67
CA ASN A 367 5.01 33.92 -47.18
C ASN A 367 6.12 34.45 -46.24
N ARG A 368 7.06 33.57 -45.85
CA ARG A 368 8.48 33.94 -45.76
C ARG A 368 9.36 32.72 -46.09
N LYS A 369 10.35 33.00 -46.92
CA LYS A 369 11.25 32.08 -47.62
C LYS A 369 12.05 31.17 -46.68
N GLU A 370 12.26 29.97 -47.17
CA GLU A 370 13.16 28.93 -46.70
C GLU A 370 14.62 29.40 -46.62
N THR A 371 15.31 29.02 -45.54
CA THR A 371 16.75 28.79 -45.52
C THR A 371 17.05 27.60 -44.61
N GLU A 372 17.84 26.67 -45.13
CA GLU A 372 18.22 25.35 -44.59
C GLU A 372 18.95 25.38 -43.23
N ALA A 373 18.71 24.39 -42.36
CA ALA A 373 19.72 23.59 -41.61
C ALA A 373 19.04 22.50 -40.72
N PRO A 374 19.75 21.42 -40.32
CA PRO A 374 19.20 20.10 -40.01
C PRO A 374 18.85 19.88 -38.53
N GLY A 375 17.95 18.94 -38.26
CA GLY A 375 17.72 18.42 -36.91
C GLY A 375 16.27 18.04 -36.68
N ALA A 376 15.90 16.81 -37.04
CA ALA A 376 14.68 16.19 -36.55
C ALA A 376 14.85 15.94 -35.05
N VAL A 377 14.56 16.96 -34.25
CA VAL A 377 14.30 16.81 -32.82
C VAL A 377 12.92 16.18 -32.73
N THR A 378 12.89 14.86 -32.56
CA THR A 378 11.73 14.16 -32.02
C THR A 378 11.33 14.85 -30.73
N THR A 379 10.27 15.66 -30.80
CA THR A 379 9.63 16.28 -29.64
C THR A 379 9.23 15.17 -28.66
N PRO A 380 9.58 15.28 -27.36
CA PRO A 380 9.28 14.25 -26.39
C PRO A 380 7.76 14.08 -26.22
N PRO A 381 7.25 12.87 -25.98
CA PRO A 381 5.82 12.64 -25.79
C PRO A 381 5.33 13.28 -24.49
N THR A 382 4.19 13.95 -24.57
CA THR A 382 3.59 14.78 -23.52
C THR A 382 3.09 13.96 -22.30
N PRO A 383 3.35 14.39 -21.05
CA PRO A 383 3.24 13.55 -19.84
C PRO A 383 1.88 13.32 -19.13
N HIS A 384 0.69 13.47 -19.75
CA HIS A 384 -0.52 13.80 -18.94
C HIS A 384 -1.71 12.83 -18.91
N MET A 385 -1.67 11.66 -19.56
CA MET A 385 -2.91 10.92 -19.82
C MET A 385 -3.58 10.29 -18.58
N SER A 386 -2.85 9.92 -17.52
CA SER A 386 -3.48 9.13 -16.45
C SER A 386 -4.40 9.93 -15.52
N LEU A 387 -3.99 11.18 -15.25
CA LEU A 387 -4.72 12.15 -14.46
C LEU A 387 -5.88 12.75 -15.27
N GLN A 388 -5.66 13.06 -16.56
CA GLN A 388 -6.75 13.33 -17.52
C GLN A 388 -7.80 12.24 -17.42
N THR A 389 -7.32 11.02 -17.20
CA THR A 389 -8.09 9.81 -17.15
C THR A 389 -9.15 9.73 -16.04
N SER A 390 -8.64 9.90 -14.82
CA SER A 390 -9.46 10.07 -13.61
C SER A 390 -10.32 11.32 -13.68
N LEU A 391 -9.78 12.42 -14.23
CA LEU A 391 -10.51 13.67 -14.37
C LEU A 391 -11.68 13.53 -15.34
N LEU A 392 -11.51 12.86 -16.48
CA LEU A 392 -12.60 12.59 -17.41
C LEU A 392 -13.70 11.77 -16.73
N ARG A 393 -13.36 10.74 -15.94
CA ARG A 393 -14.37 9.95 -15.21
C ARG A 393 -15.14 10.81 -14.23
N ARG A 394 -14.43 11.68 -13.51
CA ARG A 394 -15.04 12.62 -12.58
C ARG A 394 -15.95 13.61 -13.31
N ARG A 395 -15.48 14.20 -14.41
CA ARG A 395 -16.25 15.12 -15.28
C ARG A 395 -17.48 14.45 -15.87
N LEU A 396 -17.35 13.23 -16.36
CA LEU A 396 -18.45 12.44 -16.90
C LEU A 396 -19.49 12.16 -15.81
N GLY A 397 -19.03 11.81 -14.60
CA GLY A 397 -19.89 11.61 -13.43
C GLY A 397 -20.63 12.86 -12.98
N THR A 398 -19.93 13.99 -12.86
CA THR A 398 -20.56 15.26 -12.47
C THR A 398 -21.50 15.78 -13.56
N ARG A 399 -21.15 15.63 -14.84
CA ARG A 399 -22.03 15.98 -15.96
C ARG A 399 -23.29 15.12 -15.99
N ALA A 400 -23.16 13.81 -15.80
CA ALA A 400 -24.31 12.90 -15.71
C ALA A 400 -25.26 13.31 -14.57
N ALA A 401 -24.70 13.62 -13.39
CA ALA A 401 -25.49 14.08 -12.24
C ALA A 401 -26.22 15.41 -12.54
N TYR A 402 -25.56 16.35 -13.24
CA TYR A 402 -26.18 17.60 -13.65
C TYR A 402 -27.37 17.37 -14.59
N GLU A 403 -27.22 16.51 -15.60
CA GLU A 403 -28.31 16.21 -16.54
C GLU A 403 -29.52 15.59 -15.83
N VAL A 404 -29.30 14.63 -14.92
CA VAL A 404 -30.37 14.03 -14.12
C VAL A 404 -31.08 15.09 -13.26
N LEU A 405 -30.34 15.94 -12.55
CA LEU A 405 -30.93 16.97 -11.69
C LEU A 405 -31.65 18.08 -12.48
N SER A 406 -31.14 18.45 -13.65
CA SER A 406 -31.77 19.43 -14.53
C SER A 406 -33.11 18.93 -15.07
N SER A 407 -33.23 17.61 -15.36
CA SER A 407 -34.47 17.00 -15.81
C SER A 407 -35.57 17.01 -14.75
N VAL A 408 -35.21 16.77 -13.48
CA VAL A 408 -36.13 16.88 -12.32
C VAL A 408 -36.65 18.32 -12.16
N THR A 409 -35.76 19.28 -12.37
CA THR A 409 -36.10 20.71 -12.27
C THR A 409 -37.07 21.13 -13.38
N ALA A 410 -36.88 20.60 -14.60
CA ALA A 410 -37.72 20.87 -15.76
C ALA A 410 -39.14 20.27 -15.66
N GLU A 411 -39.31 19.11 -15.02
CA GLU A 411 -40.65 18.52 -14.78
C GLU A 411 -41.49 19.33 -13.78
N GLY A 412 -40.85 20.10 -12.89
CA GLY A 412 -41.52 20.91 -11.86
C GLY A 412 -42.00 22.30 -12.32
N GLU A 413 -41.56 22.79 -13.49
CA GLU A 413 -41.89 24.15 -13.97
C GLU A 413 -42.74 24.10 -15.25
N ALA A 414 -43.81 24.89 -15.29
CA ALA A 414 -44.75 24.96 -16.41
C ALA A 414 -44.17 25.59 -17.70
N HIS A 415 -42.89 26.00 -17.73
CA HIS A 415 -42.19 26.58 -18.87
C HIS A 415 -40.78 25.97 -19.05
N PRO A 416 -40.51 25.19 -20.12
CA PRO A 416 -39.31 24.36 -20.26
C PRO A 416 -38.05 25.12 -20.71
N LYS A 417 -37.92 26.43 -20.43
CA LYS A 417 -36.89 27.29 -21.05
C LYS A 417 -35.68 27.63 -20.18
N ARG A 418 -35.65 27.29 -18.89
CA ARG A 418 -34.47 27.49 -18.04
C ARG A 418 -33.82 26.16 -17.69
N LEU A 419 -32.74 25.83 -18.41
CA LEU A 419 -31.85 24.71 -18.09
C LEU A 419 -31.02 25.08 -16.87
N GLY A 420 -31.24 24.39 -15.75
CA GLY A 420 -30.47 24.60 -14.53
C GLY A 420 -30.92 23.70 -13.39
N VAL A 421 -30.10 23.61 -12.35
CA VAL A 421 -30.37 22.79 -11.15
C VAL A 421 -30.79 23.68 -9.99
N LYS A 422 -31.86 23.32 -9.27
CA LYS A 422 -32.25 24.01 -8.03
C LYS A 422 -31.24 23.72 -6.90
N PRO A 423 -30.82 24.72 -6.13
CA PRO A 423 -29.87 24.52 -5.03
C PRO A 423 -30.43 23.60 -3.93
N GLU A 424 -31.74 23.65 -3.68
CA GLU A 424 -32.41 22.77 -2.69
C GLU A 424 -32.29 21.29 -3.04
N ASP A 425 -32.53 20.92 -4.29
CA ASP A 425 -32.41 19.54 -4.77
C ASP A 425 -30.95 19.06 -4.65
N PHE A 426 -29.99 19.94 -4.94
CA PHE A 426 -28.57 19.61 -4.78
C PHE A 426 -28.15 19.47 -3.31
N LEU A 427 -28.69 20.28 -2.40
CA LEU A 427 -28.46 20.13 -0.96
C LEU A 427 -28.99 18.80 -0.42
N GLN A 428 -30.17 18.36 -0.86
CA GLN A 428 -30.71 17.05 -0.49
C GLN A 428 -29.81 15.89 -0.97
N VAL A 429 -29.26 16.00 -2.19
CA VAL A 429 -28.28 15.03 -2.71
C VAL A 429 -27.00 15.06 -1.88
N LEU A 430 -26.44 16.23 -1.60
CA LEU A 430 -25.18 16.39 -0.85
C LEU A 430 -25.27 15.83 0.58
N GLN A 431 -26.43 15.96 1.23
CA GLN A 431 -26.67 15.35 2.54
C GLN A 431 -26.57 13.83 2.49
N LYS A 432 -27.13 13.20 1.44
CA LYS A 432 -27.14 11.74 1.24
C LYS A 432 -25.80 11.15 0.79
N VAL A 433 -24.92 11.92 0.17
CA VAL A 433 -23.61 11.45 -0.35
C VAL A 433 -22.65 11.13 0.80
N GLN A 434 -21.87 10.06 0.70
CA GLN A 434 -20.77 9.78 1.65
C GLN A 434 -19.53 10.64 1.34
N LEU A 435 -19.38 11.73 2.09
CA LEU A 435 -18.28 12.70 1.99
C LEU A 435 -17.81 13.11 3.39
N ASP A 436 -16.56 13.56 3.49
CA ASP A 436 -16.03 14.14 4.74
C ASP A 436 -16.85 15.37 5.13
N SER A 437 -17.05 15.57 6.44
CA SER A 437 -17.91 16.63 6.97
C SER A 437 -17.50 18.02 6.48
N ASP A 438 -16.19 18.22 6.35
CA ASP A 438 -15.57 19.52 6.10
C ASP A 438 -15.85 19.98 4.66
N HIS A 439 -15.69 19.07 3.69
CA HIS A 439 -16.03 19.34 2.29
C HIS A 439 -17.53 19.56 2.10
N LYS A 440 -18.38 18.81 2.84
CA LYS A 440 -19.84 19.03 2.81
C LYS A 440 -20.19 20.42 3.31
N GLN A 441 -19.61 20.86 4.42
CA GLN A 441 -19.85 22.18 4.99
C GLN A 441 -19.40 23.30 4.05
N ALA A 442 -18.18 23.22 3.52
CA ALA A 442 -17.65 24.23 2.59
C ALA A 442 -18.52 24.42 1.34
N ILE A 443 -19.03 23.32 0.76
CA ILE A 443 -19.93 23.37 -0.40
C ILE A 443 -21.30 23.92 -0.01
N THR A 444 -21.82 23.54 1.16
CA THR A 444 -23.11 24.01 1.67
C THR A 444 -23.09 25.52 1.93
N GLU A 445 -22.00 26.04 2.52
CA GLU A 445 -21.80 27.48 2.73
C GLU A 445 -21.69 28.25 1.41
N LYS A 446 -20.98 27.70 0.42
CA LYS A 446 -20.90 28.29 -0.93
C LYS A 446 -22.24 28.29 -1.69
N LEU A 447 -23.09 27.30 -1.46
CA LEU A 447 -24.43 27.27 -2.02
C LEU A 447 -25.34 28.30 -1.34
N HIS A 448 -25.28 28.41 -0.01
CA HIS A 448 -26.08 29.38 0.74
C HIS A 448 -25.69 30.84 0.47
N SER A 449 -24.42 31.15 0.23
CA SER A 449 -23.98 32.52 -0.07
C SER A 449 -24.42 33.05 -1.45
N ARG A 450 -24.91 32.16 -2.33
CA ARG A 450 -25.24 32.49 -3.72
C ARG A 450 -26.72 32.86 -3.97
N GLY A 451 -27.63 32.47 -3.08
CA GLY A 451 -29.09 32.69 -3.20
C GLY A 451 -29.82 31.68 -4.11
N ASP A 452 -31.15 31.84 -4.27
CA ASP A 452 -32.07 30.85 -4.89
C ASP A 452 -31.98 30.72 -6.44
N GLY A 453 -30.88 31.15 -7.04
CA GLY A 453 -30.67 31.07 -8.49
C GLY A 453 -30.44 29.64 -9.00
N LEU A 454 -30.88 29.35 -10.22
CA LEU A 454 -30.59 28.07 -10.90
C LEU A 454 -29.09 27.95 -11.21
N LEU A 455 -28.50 26.78 -10.94
CA LEU A 455 -27.09 26.52 -11.25
C LEU A 455 -26.90 26.21 -12.75
N SER A 456 -26.02 26.98 -13.40
CA SER A 456 -25.53 26.64 -14.74
C SER A 456 -24.54 25.47 -14.70
N THR A 457 -24.22 24.89 -15.87
CA THR A 457 -23.30 23.76 -15.97
C THR A 457 -21.90 24.10 -15.44
N ASP A 458 -21.32 25.21 -15.90
CA ASP A 458 -19.95 25.61 -15.52
C ASP A 458 -19.81 25.87 -14.03
N GLU A 459 -20.84 26.48 -13.43
CA GLU A 459 -20.87 26.76 -12.00
C GLU A 459 -21.05 25.48 -11.18
N PHE A 460 -21.89 24.56 -11.65
CA PHE A 460 -22.04 23.25 -11.04
C PHE A 460 -20.71 22.50 -11.04
N GLN A 461 -19.99 22.51 -12.16
CA GLN A 461 -18.66 21.89 -12.24
C GLN A 461 -17.64 22.61 -11.34
N LYS A 462 -17.68 23.94 -11.25
CA LYS A 462 -16.79 24.72 -10.38
C LYS A 462 -16.91 24.37 -8.91
N LEU A 463 -18.11 24.02 -8.44
CA LEU A 463 -18.34 23.57 -7.05
C LEU A 463 -17.54 22.29 -6.73
N PHE A 464 -17.35 21.40 -7.70
CA PHE A 464 -16.57 20.18 -7.47
C PHE A 464 -15.07 20.43 -7.32
N TYR A 465 -14.54 21.61 -7.67
CA TYR A 465 -13.13 21.95 -7.41
C TYR A 465 -12.86 22.16 -5.91
N GLU A 466 -13.87 22.45 -5.09
CA GLU A 466 -13.68 22.54 -3.63
C GLU A 466 -13.29 21.20 -3.01
N PHE A 467 -13.66 20.08 -3.63
CA PHE A 467 -13.19 18.76 -3.19
C PHE A 467 -11.69 18.55 -3.38
N ASP A 468 -11.05 19.31 -4.27
CA ASP A 468 -9.61 19.20 -4.52
C ASP A 468 -8.78 20.04 -3.55
N LYS A 469 -9.42 20.94 -2.79
CA LYS A 469 -8.75 21.69 -1.73
C LYS A 469 -8.48 20.79 -0.54
N ARG A 470 -7.23 20.82 -0.08
CA ARG A 470 -6.84 20.17 1.17
C ARG A 470 -7.29 21.04 2.33
N VAL A 471 -8.30 20.58 3.06
CA VAL A 471 -8.67 21.19 4.35
C VAL A 471 -7.62 20.77 5.37
N ILE A 472 -6.84 21.73 5.86
CA ILE A 472 -5.95 21.52 6.99
C ILE A 472 -6.82 21.63 8.25
N LYS A 473 -6.99 20.52 8.97
CA LYS A 473 -7.75 20.52 10.23
C LYS A 473 -7.04 21.39 11.24
N GLU A 474 -7.69 22.45 11.70
CA GLU A 474 -7.21 23.25 12.82
C GLU A 474 -7.24 22.40 14.10
N HIS A 475 -6.19 22.55 14.92
CA HIS A 475 -6.10 21.82 16.18
C HIS A 475 -7.13 22.38 17.18
N PRO A 476 -7.73 21.53 18.03
CA PRO A 476 -8.72 22.00 19.01
C PRO A 476 -8.09 23.02 19.97
N PRO A 477 -8.87 24.01 20.45
CA PRO A 477 -8.37 25.03 21.36
C PRO A 477 -7.91 24.40 22.67
N ARG A 478 -6.87 25.00 23.27
CA ARG A 478 -6.30 24.54 24.55
C ARG A 478 -7.32 24.72 25.68
N PRO A 479 -7.37 23.83 26.69
CA PRO A 479 -8.27 23.99 27.82
C PRO A 479 -7.92 25.25 28.63
N GLU A 480 -8.92 26.04 29.02
CA GLU A 480 -8.75 27.18 29.91
C GLU A 480 -8.89 26.76 31.38
N TYR A 481 -7.82 26.94 32.16
CA TYR A 481 -7.85 26.68 33.59
C TYR A 481 -8.17 27.95 34.39
N GLN A 482 -9.03 27.81 35.40
CA GLN A 482 -9.45 28.92 36.28
C GLN A 482 -8.37 29.30 37.31
N SER A 483 -7.49 28.37 37.70
CA SER A 483 -6.46 28.65 38.71
C SER A 483 -5.19 29.26 38.09
N PRO A 484 -4.55 30.23 38.76
CA PRO A 484 -3.35 30.88 38.25
C PRO A 484 -2.16 29.91 38.15
N PHE A 485 -2.11 28.91 39.03
CA PHE A 485 -1.11 27.85 39.03
C PHE A 485 -1.21 26.97 37.77
N LEU A 486 -2.41 26.56 37.38
CA LEU A 486 -2.63 25.73 36.19
C LEU A 486 -2.37 26.50 34.89
N ARG A 487 -2.64 27.82 34.88
CA ARG A 487 -2.28 28.68 33.74
C ARG A 487 -0.76 28.86 33.60
N SER A 488 -0.05 29.00 34.72
CA SER A 488 1.42 29.11 34.71
C SER A 488 2.09 27.83 34.25
N THR A 489 1.60 26.66 34.69
CA THR A 489 2.09 25.35 34.23
C THR A 489 1.76 25.11 32.76
N GLN A 490 0.57 25.47 32.28
CA GLN A 490 0.22 25.41 30.86
C GLN A 490 1.15 26.27 29.98
N PHE A 491 1.52 27.47 30.44
CA PHE A 491 2.47 28.32 29.72
C PHE A 491 3.88 27.71 29.68
N LEU A 492 4.35 27.16 30.80
CA LEU A 492 5.67 26.54 30.90
C LEU A 492 5.81 25.29 30.02
N PHE A 493 4.81 24.39 30.08
CA PHE A 493 4.83 23.12 29.34
C PHE A 493 4.39 23.24 27.88
N GLY A 494 3.81 24.39 27.50
CA GLY A 494 3.54 24.73 26.11
C GLY A 494 4.71 25.42 25.40
N HIS A 495 5.83 25.66 26.11
CA HIS A 495 6.99 26.33 25.54
C HIS A 495 7.83 25.38 24.67
N HIS A 496 8.36 25.87 23.55
CA HIS A 496 9.17 25.08 22.60
C HIS A 496 10.44 24.45 23.24
N TYR A 497 10.93 25.01 24.34
CA TYR A 497 12.06 24.45 25.09
C TYR A 497 11.74 23.12 25.76
N PHE A 498 10.46 22.87 26.08
CA PHE A 498 10.04 21.60 26.67
C PHE A 498 10.23 20.44 25.68
N ASP A 499 9.95 20.67 24.40
CA ASP A 499 10.20 19.67 23.37
C ASP A 499 11.70 19.42 23.13
N TYR A 500 12.52 20.47 23.20
CA TYR A 500 13.98 20.34 23.16
C TYR A 500 14.53 19.56 24.36
N LEU A 501 13.98 19.77 25.56
CA LEU A 501 14.35 19.01 26.75
C LEU A 501 14.02 17.52 26.58
N GLY A 502 12.83 17.19 26.07
CA GLY A 502 12.46 15.80 25.77
C GLY A 502 13.40 15.17 24.72
N ASN A 503 13.81 15.93 23.70
CA ASN A 503 14.79 15.47 22.71
C ASN A 503 16.18 15.24 23.32
N LEU A 504 16.63 16.12 24.23
CA LEU A 504 17.89 15.96 24.95
C LEU A 504 17.88 14.71 25.83
N MET A 505 16.78 14.46 26.54
CA MET A 505 16.61 13.27 27.37
C MET A 505 16.54 11.98 26.53
N ALA A 506 15.90 12.02 25.36
CA ALA A 506 15.90 10.91 24.41
C ALA A 506 17.30 10.61 23.87
N LEU A 507 18.08 11.65 23.53
CA LEU A 507 19.47 11.51 23.09
C LEU A 507 20.35 10.95 24.22
N GLY A 508 20.19 11.45 25.44
CA GLY A 508 20.90 10.95 26.62
C GLY A 508 20.65 9.47 26.85
N ASN A 509 19.37 9.05 26.80
CA ASN A 509 18.99 7.64 26.93
C ASN A 509 19.62 6.77 25.81
N LEU A 510 19.61 7.22 24.56
CA LEU A 510 20.25 6.49 23.46
C LEU A 510 21.76 6.31 23.67
N VAL A 511 22.45 7.36 24.12
CA VAL A 511 23.89 7.29 24.43
C VAL A 511 24.14 6.32 25.59
N THR A 512 23.33 6.37 26.64
CA THR A 512 23.40 5.42 27.76
C THR A 512 23.29 3.97 27.27
N ILE A 513 22.26 3.64 26.49
CA ILE A 513 22.09 2.28 25.95
C ILE A 513 23.25 1.88 25.05
N CYS A 514 23.76 2.78 24.20
CA CYS A 514 24.89 2.51 23.33
C CYS A 514 26.15 2.14 24.13
N VAL A 515 26.45 2.90 25.19
CA VAL A 515 27.60 2.63 26.07
C VAL A 515 27.44 1.30 26.79
N PHE A 516 26.28 1.02 27.39
CA PHE A 516 26.05 -0.24 28.10
C PHE A 516 26.09 -1.44 27.14
N LEU A 517 25.51 -1.34 25.95
CA LEU A 517 25.54 -2.41 24.95
C LEU A 517 26.97 -2.75 24.52
N VAL A 518 27.84 -1.74 24.37
CA VAL A 518 29.26 -1.95 24.06
C VAL A 518 30.01 -2.57 25.25
N LEU A 519 29.77 -2.09 26.47
CA LEU A 519 30.40 -2.65 27.68
C LEU A 519 30.00 -4.13 27.88
N ASP A 520 28.71 -4.44 27.74
CA ASP A 520 28.16 -5.79 27.92
C ASP A 520 28.58 -6.74 26.80
N ALA A 521 28.88 -6.23 25.59
CA ALA A 521 29.33 -7.05 24.47
C ALA A 521 30.69 -7.73 24.76
N HIS A 522 31.53 -7.13 25.60
CA HIS A 522 32.86 -7.66 25.93
C HIS A 522 32.85 -8.59 27.16
N VAL A 523 31.76 -8.66 27.93
CA VAL A 523 31.65 -9.44 29.16
C VAL A 523 30.74 -10.65 28.98
N LEU A 524 31.11 -11.81 29.56
CA LEU A 524 30.29 -13.01 29.53
C LEU A 524 28.90 -12.74 30.14
N PRO A 525 27.81 -13.30 29.58
CA PRO A 525 26.45 -13.07 30.06
C PRO A 525 26.22 -13.38 31.55
N LYS A 526 27.07 -14.22 32.16
CA LYS A 526 26.98 -14.62 33.57
C LYS A 526 27.52 -13.57 34.56
N ASP A 527 28.37 -12.67 34.06
CA ASP A 527 29.13 -11.69 34.85
C ASP A 527 28.70 -10.24 34.54
N ARG A 528 27.57 -10.06 33.85
CA ARG A 528 27.01 -8.73 33.55
C ARG A 528 26.30 -8.15 34.77
N ASP A 529 26.57 -6.89 35.05
CA ASP A 529 25.95 -6.13 36.14
C ASP A 529 24.83 -5.22 35.59
N ASP A 530 23.65 -5.80 35.35
CA ASP A 530 22.49 -5.09 34.77
C ASP A 530 21.82 -4.08 35.73
N PHE A 531 22.33 -3.95 36.95
CA PHE A 531 21.75 -3.14 38.02
C PHE A 531 21.61 -1.66 37.63
N VAL A 532 22.67 -1.06 37.08
CA VAL A 532 22.67 0.37 36.70
C VAL A 532 21.73 0.61 35.52
N LEU A 533 21.70 -0.32 34.56
CA LEU A 533 20.85 -0.24 33.39
C LEU A 533 19.36 -0.27 33.76
N GLY A 534 18.96 -1.16 34.67
CA GLY A 534 17.58 -1.21 35.17
C GLY A 534 17.15 0.09 35.87
N ILE A 535 18.02 0.68 36.69
CA ILE A 535 17.73 1.96 37.36
C ILE A 535 17.57 3.09 36.34
N LEU A 536 18.49 3.20 35.38
CA LEU A 536 18.44 4.24 34.36
C LEU A 536 17.20 4.08 33.48
N ASN A 537 16.84 2.86 33.08
CA ASN A 537 15.62 2.58 32.33
C ASN A 537 14.37 3.03 33.10
N CYS A 538 14.28 2.71 34.39
CA CYS A 538 13.18 3.16 35.25
C CYS A 538 13.10 4.70 35.34
N ILE A 539 14.23 5.39 35.52
CA ILE A 539 14.30 6.86 35.56
C ILE A 539 13.82 7.48 34.24
N PHE A 540 14.30 6.97 33.11
CA PHE A 540 13.90 7.47 31.80
C PHE A 540 12.42 7.22 31.51
N ILE A 541 11.91 6.02 31.78
CA ILE A 541 10.49 5.68 31.58
C ILE A 541 9.59 6.55 32.46
N LEU A 542 9.98 6.80 33.70
CA LEU A 542 9.27 7.72 34.59
C LEU A 542 9.27 9.15 34.04
N TYR A 543 10.41 9.63 33.53
CA TYR A 543 10.48 10.93 32.87
C TYR A 543 9.53 11.02 31.67
N TYR A 544 9.46 9.98 30.84
CA TYR A 544 8.57 9.98 29.68
C TYR A 544 7.09 9.92 30.04
N LEU A 545 6.74 9.16 31.09
CA LEU A 545 5.40 9.17 31.66
C LEU A 545 5.03 10.58 32.13
N LEU A 546 5.95 11.23 32.83
CA LEU A 546 5.76 12.61 33.30
C LEU A 546 5.62 13.57 32.11
N GLU A 547 6.47 13.48 31.09
CA GLU A 547 6.38 14.30 29.87
C GLU A 547 5.01 14.15 29.19
N MET A 548 4.54 12.90 29.01
CA MET A 548 3.25 12.60 28.41
C MET A 548 2.10 13.19 29.24
N LEU A 549 2.09 12.99 30.56
CA LEU A 549 1.07 13.53 31.45
C LEU A 549 1.04 15.06 31.37
N LEU A 550 2.20 15.71 31.43
CA LEU A 550 2.31 17.17 31.35
C LEU A 550 1.81 17.73 30.00
N LYS A 551 2.10 17.05 28.89
CA LYS A 551 1.57 17.42 27.56
C LYS A 551 0.05 17.23 27.44
N VAL A 552 -0.48 16.14 28.00
CA VAL A 552 -1.93 15.91 28.04
C VAL A 552 -2.62 16.96 28.91
N PHE A 553 -2.00 17.39 30.02
CA PHE A 553 -2.53 18.48 30.84
C PHE A 553 -2.46 19.85 30.14
N SER A 554 -1.39 20.16 29.40
CA SER A 554 -1.24 21.48 28.76
C SER A 554 -2.12 21.66 27.51
N LEU A 555 -2.22 20.62 26.67
CA LEU A 555 -2.94 20.62 25.39
C LEU A 555 -4.37 20.06 25.49
N GLY A 556 -4.68 19.30 26.55
CA GLY A 556 -5.88 18.49 26.64
C GLY A 556 -5.75 17.17 25.85
N LEU A 557 -6.60 16.18 26.17
CA LEU A 557 -6.55 14.87 25.54
C LEU A 557 -6.79 14.92 24.03
N GLN A 558 -7.76 15.73 23.58
CA GLN A 558 -8.06 15.90 22.16
C GLN A 558 -6.95 16.67 21.42
N GLY A 559 -6.36 17.68 22.05
CA GLY A 559 -5.21 18.41 21.51
C GLY A 559 -3.99 17.50 21.35
N TYR A 560 -3.70 16.67 22.35
CA TYR A 560 -2.58 15.71 22.31
C TYR A 560 -2.75 14.69 21.16
N LEU A 561 -3.94 14.08 21.04
CA LEU A 561 -4.23 13.09 20.00
C LEU A 561 -4.24 13.67 18.59
N SER A 562 -4.38 15.00 18.45
CA SER A 562 -4.37 15.64 17.13
C SER A 562 -2.97 15.68 16.49
N TYR A 563 -1.89 15.62 17.28
CA TYR A 563 -0.53 15.63 16.76
C TYR A 563 0.00 14.20 16.60
N SER A 564 0.24 13.76 15.36
CA SER A 564 0.71 12.39 15.09
C SER A 564 2.06 12.05 15.74
N SER A 565 2.95 13.03 15.90
CA SER A 565 4.22 12.84 16.61
C SER A 565 4.01 12.53 18.09
N ASN A 566 3.04 13.19 18.73
CA ASN A 566 2.70 12.97 20.13
C ASN A 566 1.99 11.61 20.30
N VAL A 567 1.11 11.22 19.37
CA VAL A 567 0.49 9.88 19.38
C VAL A 567 1.54 8.77 19.32
N PHE A 568 2.56 8.90 18.46
CA PHE A 568 3.65 7.93 18.36
C PHE A 568 4.47 7.83 19.66
N ASP A 569 4.89 8.97 20.23
CA ASP A 569 5.69 9.00 21.48
C ASP A 569 4.87 8.52 22.69
N GLY A 570 3.58 8.85 22.74
CA GLY A 570 2.64 8.36 23.75
C GLY A 570 2.46 6.84 23.68
N LEU A 571 2.23 6.30 22.47
CA LEU A 571 2.13 4.85 22.26
C LEU A 571 3.42 4.12 22.70
N LEU A 572 4.59 4.63 22.29
CA LEU A 572 5.88 4.07 22.67
C LEU A 572 6.09 4.11 24.18
N THR A 573 5.72 5.22 24.84
CA THR A 573 5.80 5.37 26.30
C THR A 573 4.90 4.36 27.02
N ILE A 574 3.68 4.14 26.53
CA ILE A 574 2.76 3.15 27.12
C ILE A 574 3.33 1.73 26.97
N VAL A 575 3.85 1.37 25.80
CA VAL A 575 4.46 0.04 25.57
C VAL A 575 5.68 -0.16 26.48
N LEU A 576 6.57 0.83 26.57
CA LEU A 576 7.74 0.79 27.46
C LEU A 576 7.34 0.67 28.94
N LEU A 577 6.32 1.41 29.36
CA LEU A 577 5.80 1.35 30.72
C LEU A 577 5.21 -0.02 31.04
N VAL A 578 4.43 -0.63 30.13
CA VAL A 578 3.86 -1.96 30.34
C VAL A 578 4.96 -3.01 30.45
N LEU A 579 5.99 -2.94 29.60
CA LEU A 579 7.13 -3.85 29.67
C LEU A 579 7.89 -3.68 30.99
N GLU A 580 8.16 -2.46 31.42
CA GLU A 580 8.87 -2.18 32.67
C GLU A 580 8.06 -2.57 33.92
N ILE A 581 6.74 -2.35 33.92
CA ILE A 581 5.89 -2.83 35.02
C ILE A 581 5.89 -4.36 35.04
N SER A 582 5.87 -5.02 33.88
CA SER A 582 5.93 -6.49 33.78
C SER A 582 7.25 -7.03 34.31
N THR A 583 8.38 -6.38 34.00
CA THR A 583 9.70 -6.77 34.52
C THR A 583 9.80 -6.55 36.04
N LEU A 584 9.30 -5.42 36.56
CA LEU A 584 9.27 -5.13 38.00
C LEU A 584 8.32 -6.05 38.77
N ALA A 585 7.19 -6.44 38.18
CA ALA A 585 6.22 -7.33 38.82
C ALA A 585 6.76 -8.75 39.00
N GLU A 586 7.51 -9.25 38.03
CA GLU A 586 8.03 -10.62 38.05
C GLU A 586 9.32 -10.75 38.87
N TYR A 587 10.17 -9.72 38.89
CA TYR A 587 11.50 -9.78 39.52
C TYR A 587 11.72 -8.83 40.70
N GLY A 588 10.73 -8.00 41.03
CA GLY A 588 10.87 -6.95 42.02
C GLY A 588 11.78 -5.80 41.57
N PHE A 589 12.09 -4.89 42.50
CA PHE A 589 12.93 -3.74 42.22
C PHE A 589 14.38 -4.17 41.87
N PRO A 590 15.16 -3.40 41.09
CA PRO A 590 16.56 -3.74 40.81
C PRO A 590 17.39 -3.73 42.11
N HIS A 591 18.09 -4.83 42.41
CA HIS A 591 19.02 -4.94 43.54
C HIS A 591 20.39 -5.48 43.10
N ARG A 592 21.46 -5.27 43.88
CA ARG A 592 22.79 -5.82 43.56
C ARG A 592 22.74 -7.36 43.55
N GLY A 593 23.14 -7.98 42.43
CA GLY A 593 23.07 -9.43 42.22
C GLY A 593 21.76 -9.95 41.60
N TRP A 594 20.91 -9.06 41.09
CA TRP A 594 19.70 -9.39 40.33
C TRP A 594 20.05 -10.23 39.10
N LYS A 595 19.62 -11.50 39.08
CA LYS A 595 19.84 -12.44 37.97
C LYS A 595 18.49 -13.03 37.54
N PRO A 596 17.93 -12.62 36.40
CA PRO A 596 16.70 -13.23 35.90
C PRO A 596 17.00 -14.67 35.49
N ALA A 597 16.38 -15.64 36.17
CA ALA A 597 16.52 -17.05 35.83
C ALA A 597 15.87 -17.31 34.45
N THR A 598 16.59 -18.02 33.58
CA THR A 598 16.21 -18.28 32.18
C THR A 598 15.13 -19.37 32.04
N LEU A 599 14.04 -19.32 32.80
CA LEU A 599 12.97 -20.32 32.72
C LEU A 599 11.65 -19.69 32.24
N GLY A 600 11.43 -19.67 30.93
CA GLY A 600 10.18 -19.19 30.32
C GLY A 600 10.21 -19.21 28.80
N LEU A 601 9.02 -19.29 28.18
CA LEU A 601 8.80 -19.27 26.72
C LEU A 601 9.17 -17.93 26.05
N LEU A 602 9.25 -16.87 26.85
CA LEU A 602 9.78 -15.54 26.53
C LEU A 602 10.73 -15.19 27.68
N SER A 603 12.03 -15.41 27.50
CA SER A 603 13.01 -15.09 28.53
C SER A 603 13.02 -13.59 28.79
N LEU A 604 13.13 -13.11 30.04
CA LEU A 604 13.19 -11.67 30.28
C LEU A 604 14.45 -10.99 29.78
N TRP A 605 15.48 -11.76 29.45
CA TRP A 605 16.59 -11.23 28.67
C TRP A 605 16.13 -10.77 27.28
N ASP A 606 15.15 -11.47 26.69
CA ASP A 606 14.51 -11.04 25.45
C ASP A 606 13.59 -9.83 25.69
N MET A 607 12.97 -9.70 26.88
CA MET A 607 12.14 -8.54 27.25
C MET A 607 12.96 -7.27 27.55
N THR A 608 14.06 -7.36 28.30
CA THR A 608 14.96 -6.22 28.55
C THR A 608 15.68 -5.80 27.27
N ARG A 609 16.08 -6.77 26.42
CA ARG A 609 16.56 -6.48 25.06
C ARG A 609 15.49 -5.83 24.20
N LEU A 610 14.23 -6.27 24.29
CA LEU A 610 13.11 -5.66 23.57
C LEU A 610 12.87 -4.22 24.05
N VAL A 611 12.90 -3.96 25.36
CA VAL A 611 12.83 -2.60 25.93
C VAL A 611 13.98 -1.75 25.40
N ASN A 612 15.22 -2.24 25.42
CA ASN A 612 16.37 -1.52 24.89
C ASN A 612 16.23 -1.21 23.39
N VAL A 613 15.71 -2.16 22.59
CA VAL A 613 15.41 -1.95 21.16
C VAL A 613 14.29 -0.92 20.97
N LEU A 614 13.24 -0.95 21.79
CA LEU A 614 12.14 0.02 21.75
C LEU A 614 12.59 1.42 22.19
N ILE A 615 13.54 1.53 23.13
CA ILE A 615 14.18 2.79 23.48
C ILE A 615 14.92 3.38 22.28
N VAL A 616 15.59 2.57 21.45
CA VAL A 616 16.23 3.05 20.20
C VAL A 616 15.22 3.66 19.24
N PHE A 617 14.00 3.11 19.13
CA PHE A 617 12.96 3.72 18.28
C PHE A 617 12.55 5.13 18.71
N ARG A 618 12.85 5.54 19.95
CA ARG A 618 12.61 6.91 20.40
C ARG A 618 13.46 7.94 19.66
N PHE A 619 14.61 7.53 19.11
CA PHE A 619 15.40 8.39 18.22
C PHE A 619 14.59 8.87 17.00
N LEU A 620 13.57 8.11 16.57
CA LEU A 620 12.69 8.52 15.48
C LEU A 620 11.93 9.83 15.76
N ARG A 621 11.77 10.24 17.04
CA ARG A 621 11.21 11.55 17.42
C ARG A 621 12.07 12.73 16.94
N ILE A 622 13.38 12.52 16.78
CA ILE A 622 14.32 13.57 16.34
C ILE A 622 14.26 13.74 14.81
N ILE A 623 13.82 12.72 14.06
CA ILE A 623 13.78 12.75 12.59
C ILE A 623 12.91 13.90 12.04
N PRO A 624 11.68 14.15 12.54
CA PRO A 624 10.84 15.24 12.05
C PRO A 624 11.38 16.64 12.34
N SER A 625 12.23 16.83 13.36
CA SER A 625 12.74 18.17 13.73
C SER A 625 13.86 18.64 12.79
N MET A 626 14.55 17.73 12.10
CA MET A 626 15.52 18.07 11.07
C MET A 626 14.85 18.19 9.70
N GLN A 627 14.92 19.37 9.07
CA GLN A 627 14.26 19.66 7.79
C GLN A 627 14.61 18.67 6.66
N LEU A 628 15.87 18.21 6.59
CA LEU A 628 16.33 17.26 5.58
C LEU A 628 15.78 15.84 5.84
N MET A 629 15.80 15.38 7.09
CA MET A 629 15.33 14.04 7.45
C MET A 629 13.81 13.92 7.43
N SER A 630 13.10 14.99 7.76
CA SER A 630 11.64 15.09 7.61
C SER A 630 11.20 14.97 6.13
N LEU A 631 12.01 15.49 5.19
CA LEU A 631 11.79 15.29 3.76
C LEU A 631 11.93 13.81 3.38
N VAL A 632 13.01 13.15 3.81
CA VAL A 632 13.24 11.72 3.52
C VAL A 632 12.13 10.86 4.13
N ALA A 633 11.74 11.12 5.38
CA ALA A 633 10.66 10.39 6.04
C ALA A 633 9.30 10.58 5.34
N SER A 634 8.93 11.82 4.99
CA SER A 634 7.67 12.10 4.29
C SER A 634 7.65 11.59 2.85
N THR A 635 8.80 11.56 2.16
CA THR A 635 8.92 10.92 0.84
C THR A 635 8.71 9.41 0.93
N ILE A 636 9.35 8.73 1.88
CA ILE A 636 9.19 7.29 2.13
C ILE A 636 7.75 6.92 2.52
N LEU A 637 7.12 7.68 3.44
CA LEU A 637 5.75 7.38 3.89
C LEU A 637 4.72 7.49 2.76
N ASP A 638 4.87 8.47 1.88
CA ASP A 638 3.98 8.58 0.72
C ASP A 638 4.32 7.56 -0.37
N LEU A 639 5.60 7.18 -0.51
CA LEU A 639 6.00 6.10 -1.41
C LEU A 639 5.34 4.77 -1.00
N ILE A 640 5.29 4.44 0.30
CA ILE A 640 4.62 3.24 0.81
C ILE A 640 3.13 3.20 0.41
N LYS A 641 2.43 4.34 0.43
CA LYS A 641 1.02 4.43 0.02
C LYS A 641 0.87 4.10 -1.48
N ASN A 642 1.77 4.61 -2.30
CA ASN A 642 1.78 4.38 -3.76
C ASN A 642 2.22 2.95 -4.13
N MET A 643 3.02 2.31 -3.28
CA MET A 643 3.59 0.98 -3.51
C MET A 643 2.65 -0.18 -3.20
N ARG A 644 1.46 0.05 -2.64
CA ARG A 644 0.51 -1.03 -2.29
C ARG A 644 0.22 -1.98 -3.46
N ALA A 645 0.10 -1.44 -4.67
CA ALA A 645 -0.12 -2.24 -5.88
C ALA A 645 1.10 -3.11 -6.24
N PHE A 646 2.31 -2.56 -6.12
CA PHE A 646 3.55 -3.27 -6.42
C PHE A 646 3.87 -4.36 -5.39
N GLY A 647 3.69 -4.06 -4.11
CA GLY A 647 3.79 -5.06 -3.04
C GLY A 647 2.78 -6.18 -3.23
N GLY A 648 1.56 -5.87 -3.67
CA GLY A 648 0.56 -6.89 -4.02
C GLY A 648 1.02 -7.84 -5.13
N ILE A 649 1.72 -7.35 -6.16
CA ILE A 649 2.26 -8.20 -7.24
C ILE A 649 3.40 -9.07 -6.73
N LEU A 650 4.27 -8.53 -5.86
CA LEU A 650 5.31 -9.31 -5.20
C LEU A 650 4.71 -10.50 -4.43
N VAL A 651 3.68 -10.24 -3.63
CA VAL A 651 2.98 -11.29 -2.86
C VAL A 651 2.43 -12.37 -3.78
N VAL A 652 1.84 -11.99 -4.93
CA VAL A 652 1.36 -12.96 -5.94
C VAL A 652 2.49 -13.83 -6.47
N ILE A 653 3.62 -13.24 -6.84
CA ILE A 653 4.78 -13.95 -7.39
C ILE A 653 5.36 -14.92 -6.35
N TYR A 654 5.60 -14.45 -5.12
CA TYR A 654 6.08 -15.30 -4.01
C TYR A 654 5.14 -16.46 -3.74
N TYR A 655 3.82 -16.20 -3.68
CA TYR A 655 2.84 -17.24 -3.39
C TYR A 655 2.85 -18.35 -4.44
N VAL A 656 2.86 -17.99 -5.74
CA VAL A 656 2.88 -18.99 -6.83
C VAL A 656 4.16 -19.81 -6.77
N PHE A 657 5.32 -19.17 -6.65
CA PHE A 657 6.61 -19.90 -6.60
C PHE A 657 6.77 -20.74 -5.33
N ALA A 658 6.26 -20.29 -4.19
CA ALA A 658 6.31 -21.06 -2.94
C ALA A 658 5.47 -22.33 -3.04
N ILE A 659 4.24 -22.25 -3.56
CA ILE A 659 3.38 -23.43 -3.73
C ILE A 659 3.97 -24.41 -4.75
N ILE A 660 4.51 -23.91 -5.88
CA ILE A 660 5.23 -24.75 -6.84
C ILE A 660 6.45 -25.40 -6.16
N GLY A 661 7.24 -24.64 -5.40
CA GLY A 661 8.44 -25.13 -4.70
C GLY A 661 8.11 -26.24 -3.69
N ILE A 662 7.06 -26.07 -2.89
CA ILE A 662 6.58 -27.12 -1.98
C ILE A 662 6.18 -28.37 -2.76
N SER A 663 5.41 -28.21 -3.85
CA SER A 663 4.98 -29.37 -4.64
C SER A 663 6.12 -30.15 -5.31
N LEU A 664 7.27 -29.50 -5.56
CA LEU A 664 8.43 -30.11 -6.21
C LEU A 664 9.49 -30.62 -5.23
N PHE A 665 9.71 -29.93 -4.12
CA PHE A 665 10.89 -30.12 -3.26
C PHE A 665 10.56 -30.47 -1.80
N GLN A 666 9.30 -30.72 -1.46
CA GLN A 666 8.90 -31.12 -0.12
C GLN A 666 9.56 -32.44 0.29
N GLY A 667 10.21 -32.45 1.46
CA GLY A 667 10.85 -33.64 2.04
C GLY A 667 12.11 -34.12 1.31
N VAL A 668 12.64 -33.34 0.38
CA VAL A 668 13.85 -33.69 -0.38
C VAL A 668 15.12 -33.53 0.46
N ILE A 669 15.17 -32.51 1.31
CA ILE A 669 16.30 -32.26 2.23
C ILE A 669 16.06 -33.04 3.51
N VAL A 670 16.87 -34.07 3.75
CA VAL A 670 16.74 -34.94 4.94
C VAL A 670 17.96 -34.78 5.84
N ALA A 671 17.73 -34.60 7.14
CA ALA A 671 18.81 -34.52 8.11
C ALA A 671 19.58 -35.86 8.24
N PRO A 672 20.91 -35.83 8.48
CA PRO A 672 21.69 -37.05 8.71
C PRO A 672 21.14 -37.82 9.92
N ARG A 673 20.77 -39.09 9.72
CA ARG A 673 19.94 -39.85 10.68
C ARG A 673 20.63 -40.28 11.99
N ASN A 674 21.84 -39.81 12.30
CA ASN A 674 22.55 -40.11 13.55
C ASN A 674 23.52 -38.98 13.95
N SER A 675 23.13 -38.16 14.93
CA SER A 675 23.99 -37.13 15.55
C SER A 675 25.18 -37.70 16.34
N SER A 676 25.21 -39.00 16.64
CA SER A 676 26.31 -39.69 17.31
C SER A 676 27.40 -40.23 16.38
N LEU A 677 27.17 -40.25 15.06
CA LEU A 677 28.20 -40.63 14.07
C LEU A 677 28.65 -39.47 13.16
N ALA A 678 27.95 -38.33 13.17
CA ALA A 678 28.30 -37.19 12.34
C ALA A 678 29.52 -36.39 12.83
N SER A 679 29.95 -36.58 14.08
CA SER A 679 31.10 -35.86 14.65
C SER A 679 32.43 -36.61 14.61
N VAL A 680 32.45 -37.87 14.14
CA VAL A 680 33.67 -38.69 14.20
C VAL A 680 34.38 -38.83 12.85
N ASN A 681 33.68 -38.62 11.72
CA ASN A 681 34.31 -38.59 10.40
C ASN A 681 34.01 -37.25 9.72
N GLY A 682 34.97 -36.32 9.77
CA GLY A 682 34.99 -35.19 8.85
C GLY A 682 34.85 -35.68 7.40
N SER A 683 34.21 -34.95 6.50
CA SER A 683 33.78 -33.55 6.58
C SER A 683 33.00 -33.31 5.29
N ALA A 684 31.78 -32.77 5.37
CA ALA A 684 31.16 -32.19 4.17
C ALA A 684 32.15 -31.21 3.53
N PRO A 685 32.24 -31.14 2.19
CA PRO A 685 33.24 -30.32 1.53
C PRO A 685 33.13 -28.86 1.99
N CYS A 686 34.27 -28.19 2.16
CA CYS A 686 34.25 -26.80 2.60
C CYS A 686 33.49 -25.93 1.59
N GLY A 687 32.56 -25.08 2.06
CA GLY A 687 31.67 -24.27 1.22
C GLY A 687 30.37 -24.97 0.80
N SER A 688 30.11 -26.20 1.26
CA SER A 688 28.87 -26.93 0.95
C SER A 688 27.69 -26.53 1.82
N PHE A 689 26.49 -26.84 1.33
CA PHE A 689 25.21 -26.61 2.02
C PHE A 689 25.18 -27.22 3.43
N GLU A 690 25.75 -28.41 3.58
CA GLU A 690 25.78 -29.15 4.84
C GLU A 690 26.73 -28.52 5.87
N GLN A 691 27.88 -27.99 5.40
CA GLN A 691 28.87 -27.35 6.27
C GLN A 691 28.43 -25.94 6.71
N LEU A 692 27.77 -25.18 5.84
CA LEU A 692 27.24 -23.85 6.14
C LEU A 692 25.97 -23.87 7.01
N GLU A 693 25.48 -25.07 7.33
CA GLU A 693 24.28 -25.29 8.13
C GLU A 693 22.99 -24.68 7.53
N TYR A 694 22.85 -24.69 6.20
CA TYR A 694 21.68 -24.15 5.51
C TYR A 694 20.41 -25.02 5.59
N TRP A 695 20.37 -25.99 6.50
CA TRP A 695 19.24 -26.89 6.77
C TRP A 695 17.87 -26.21 7.00
N PRO A 696 17.78 -24.99 7.61
CA PRO A 696 16.51 -24.28 7.75
C PRO A 696 15.90 -23.80 6.42
N ASN A 697 16.70 -23.73 5.36
CA ASN A 697 16.28 -23.25 4.05
C ASN A 697 15.83 -24.41 3.17
N ASN A 698 14.57 -24.78 3.32
CA ASN A 698 13.91 -25.86 2.62
C ASN A 698 12.52 -25.45 2.09
N PHE A 699 11.86 -26.36 1.41
CA PHE A 699 10.50 -26.19 0.87
C PHE A 699 9.49 -27.13 1.56
N ASP A 700 9.73 -27.48 2.83
CA ASP A 700 8.86 -28.41 3.56
C ASP A 700 7.55 -27.77 3.99
N ASP A 701 7.53 -26.45 4.21
CA ASP A 701 6.36 -25.67 4.59
C ASP A 701 6.35 -24.28 3.95
N PHE A 702 5.20 -23.61 4.01
CA PHE A 702 5.01 -22.32 3.35
C PHE A 702 5.92 -21.21 3.91
N ALA A 703 6.18 -21.19 5.22
CA ALA A 703 7.05 -20.16 5.80
C ALA A 703 8.52 -20.38 5.43
N ALA A 704 9.01 -21.62 5.51
CA ALA A 704 10.37 -21.98 5.07
C ALA A 704 10.58 -21.69 3.57
N ALA A 705 9.59 -21.97 2.73
CA ALA A 705 9.64 -21.66 1.30
C ALA A 705 9.77 -20.15 1.03
N LEU A 706 9.03 -19.29 1.77
CA LEU A 706 9.13 -17.84 1.63
C LEU A 706 10.53 -17.32 1.98
N VAL A 707 11.15 -17.83 3.05
CA VAL A 707 12.51 -17.46 3.46
C VAL A 707 13.54 -17.95 2.44
N THR A 708 13.43 -19.20 1.98
CA THR A 708 14.34 -19.74 0.96
C THR A 708 14.26 -18.95 -0.35
N LEU A 709 13.06 -18.57 -0.79
CA LEU A 709 12.88 -17.71 -1.97
C LEU A 709 13.44 -16.30 -1.77
N TRP A 710 13.34 -15.76 -0.56
CA TRP A 710 13.96 -14.48 -0.19
C TRP A 710 15.49 -14.54 -0.27
N ASP A 711 16.10 -15.58 0.30
CA ASP A 711 17.55 -15.76 0.26
C ASP A 711 18.07 -15.88 -1.18
N VAL A 712 17.36 -16.61 -2.04
CA VAL A 712 17.70 -16.71 -3.47
C VAL A 712 17.44 -15.40 -4.22
N MET A 713 16.41 -14.62 -3.86
CA MET A 713 16.12 -13.31 -4.48
C MET A 713 17.27 -12.31 -4.29
N ILE A 714 17.97 -12.37 -3.15
CA ILE A 714 19.14 -11.51 -2.87
C ILE A 714 20.35 -11.88 -3.74
N VAL A 715 20.39 -13.10 -4.30
CA VAL A 715 21.41 -13.62 -5.22
C VAL A 715 22.77 -13.91 -4.57
N ASN A 716 22.95 -13.67 -3.27
CA ASN A 716 24.17 -14.03 -2.56
C ASN A 716 24.20 -15.52 -2.22
N ASN A 717 25.35 -16.19 -2.40
CA ASN A 717 25.54 -17.63 -2.15
C ASN A 717 24.52 -18.57 -2.83
N TRP A 718 23.74 -18.08 -3.81
CA TRP A 718 22.66 -18.85 -4.43
C TRP A 718 23.17 -20.10 -5.17
N GLN A 719 24.46 -20.11 -5.55
CA GLN A 719 25.15 -21.27 -6.10
C GLN A 719 25.13 -22.49 -5.19
N VAL A 720 25.14 -22.30 -3.87
CA VAL A 720 25.10 -23.40 -2.89
C VAL A 720 23.73 -24.07 -2.92
N PHE A 721 22.67 -23.29 -3.14
CA PHE A 721 21.32 -23.83 -3.30
C PHE A 721 21.17 -24.57 -4.63
N LEU A 722 21.70 -24.03 -5.73
CA LEU A 722 21.71 -24.72 -7.02
C LEU A 722 22.39 -26.09 -6.92
N ASP A 723 23.59 -26.15 -6.32
CA ASP A 723 24.30 -27.42 -6.12
C ASP A 723 23.53 -28.39 -5.20
N ALA A 724 23.01 -27.91 -4.07
CA ALA A 724 22.26 -28.74 -3.14
C ALA A 724 21.01 -29.35 -3.81
N PHE A 725 20.15 -28.54 -4.41
CA PHE A 725 18.93 -29.03 -5.04
C PHE A 725 19.21 -29.85 -6.31
N ARG A 726 20.30 -29.59 -7.02
CA ARG A 726 20.77 -30.47 -8.10
C ARG A 726 21.14 -31.86 -7.58
N ARG A 727 21.84 -31.94 -6.44
CA ARG A 727 22.24 -33.22 -5.81
C ARG A 727 21.05 -33.99 -5.25
N TYR A 728 20.10 -33.32 -4.61
CA TYR A 728 18.97 -33.98 -3.93
C TYR A 728 17.72 -34.18 -4.81
N ALA A 729 17.37 -33.23 -5.69
CA ALA A 729 16.18 -33.30 -6.54
C ALA A 729 16.48 -33.63 -8.03
N GLY A 730 17.75 -33.60 -8.42
CA GLY A 730 18.19 -33.83 -9.80
C GLY A 730 18.43 -32.55 -10.61
N PRO A 731 19.01 -32.66 -11.82
CA PRO A 731 19.53 -31.51 -12.58
C PRO A 731 18.48 -30.54 -13.11
N TRP A 732 17.23 -31.00 -13.30
CA TRP A 732 16.15 -30.13 -13.79
C TRP A 732 15.68 -29.09 -12.75
N SER A 733 16.07 -29.24 -11.48
CA SER A 733 15.79 -28.27 -10.42
C SER A 733 16.44 -26.91 -10.68
N GLU A 734 17.57 -26.87 -11.40
CA GLU A 734 18.25 -25.61 -11.77
C GLU A 734 17.31 -24.68 -12.56
N VAL A 735 16.44 -25.22 -13.41
CA VAL A 735 15.47 -24.44 -14.20
C VAL A 735 14.51 -23.65 -13.31
N TYR A 736 14.08 -24.23 -12.18
CA TYR A 736 13.20 -23.54 -11.23
C TYR A 736 13.89 -22.33 -10.61
N PHE A 737 15.14 -22.48 -10.15
CA PHE A 737 15.89 -21.39 -9.52
C PHE A 737 16.30 -20.31 -10.52
N VAL A 738 16.67 -20.68 -11.75
CA VAL A 738 16.97 -19.71 -12.82
C VAL A 738 15.72 -18.93 -13.21
N LEU A 739 14.56 -19.59 -13.29
CA LEU A 739 13.29 -18.91 -13.56
C LEU A 739 12.92 -17.94 -12.42
N TRP A 740 13.13 -18.36 -11.16
CA TRP A 740 12.91 -17.49 -10.00
C TRP A 740 13.84 -16.27 -10.03
N TRP A 741 15.14 -16.46 -10.28
CA TRP A 741 16.11 -15.37 -10.41
C TRP A 741 15.72 -14.37 -11.51
N LEU A 742 15.27 -14.85 -12.66
CA LEU A 742 14.79 -14.01 -13.75
C LEU A 742 13.58 -13.16 -13.33
N VAL A 743 12.58 -13.78 -12.69
CA VAL A 743 11.34 -13.08 -12.32
C VAL A 743 11.53 -12.13 -11.14
N SER A 744 12.28 -12.55 -10.11
CA SER A 744 12.44 -11.80 -8.87
C SER A 744 13.58 -10.77 -8.96
N SER A 745 14.83 -11.21 -9.01
CA SER A 745 16.00 -10.34 -8.99
C SER A 745 16.13 -9.50 -10.25
N VAL A 746 15.90 -10.08 -11.43
CA VAL A 746 16.08 -9.37 -12.70
C VAL A 746 14.88 -8.48 -13.04
N ILE A 747 13.65 -9.00 -13.01
CA ILE A 747 12.48 -8.20 -13.40
C ILE A 747 11.99 -7.37 -12.22
N TRP A 748 11.72 -7.99 -11.07
CA TRP A 748 11.02 -7.32 -9.98
C TRP A 748 11.88 -6.29 -9.24
N VAL A 749 13.14 -6.57 -8.91
CA VAL A 749 14.01 -5.58 -8.23
C VAL A 749 14.28 -4.36 -9.12
N ASN A 750 14.55 -4.57 -10.41
CA ASN A 750 14.74 -3.46 -11.36
C ASN A 750 13.47 -2.64 -11.57
N LEU A 751 12.32 -3.31 -11.63
CA LEU A 751 11.02 -2.65 -11.64
C LEU A 751 10.81 -1.81 -10.36
N PHE A 752 11.14 -2.38 -9.21
CA PHE A 752 11.00 -1.72 -7.93
C PHE A 752 11.89 -0.46 -7.85
N LEU A 753 13.15 -0.56 -8.27
CA LEU A 753 14.08 0.56 -8.34
C LEU A 753 13.54 1.68 -9.25
N ALA A 754 13.04 1.34 -10.43
CA ALA A 754 12.48 2.31 -11.38
C ALA A 754 11.36 3.16 -10.77
N LEU A 755 10.51 2.53 -9.94
CA LEU A 755 9.38 3.21 -9.30
C LEU A 755 9.78 4.07 -8.13
N ILE A 756 10.75 3.63 -7.33
CA ILE A 756 11.30 4.46 -6.26
C ILE A 756 11.90 5.71 -6.88
N LEU A 757 12.72 5.55 -7.93
CA LEU A 757 13.37 6.65 -8.62
C LEU A 757 12.36 7.65 -9.17
N GLU A 758 11.32 7.18 -9.86
CA GLU A 758 10.30 8.07 -10.43
C GLU A 758 9.47 8.80 -9.35
N ASN A 759 9.05 8.11 -8.30
CA ASN A 759 8.32 8.75 -7.19
C ASN A 759 9.19 9.76 -6.44
N PHE A 760 10.49 9.47 -6.29
CA PHE A 760 11.44 10.36 -5.65
C PHE A 760 11.72 11.59 -6.52
N LEU A 761 12.03 11.39 -7.81
CA LEU A 761 12.24 12.47 -8.78
C LEU A 761 11.03 13.39 -8.87
N HIS A 762 9.82 12.84 -9.01
CA HIS A 762 8.59 13.64 -9.06
C HIS A 762 8.40 14.50 -7.81
N LYS A 763 8.72 13.97 -6.61
CA LYS A 763 8.65 14.75 -5.37
C LYS A 763 9.77 15.78 -5.24
N TRP A 764 10.96 15.43 -5.72
CA TRP A 764 12.13 16.31 -5.71
C TRP A 764 11.91 17.53 -6.61
N ASP A 765 11.50 17.31 -7.86
CA ASP A 765 11.19 18.36 -8.83
C ASP A 765 10.03 19.26 -8.37
N ARG A 766 9.02 18.69 -7.72
CA ARG A 766 7.95 19.49 -7.12
C ARG A 766 8.47 20.47 -6.08
N ARG A 767 9.50 20.10 -5.30
CA ARG A 767 10.06 20.96 -4.27
C ARG A 767 11.04 21.98 -4.84
N SER A 768 11.83 21.65 -5.86
CA SER A 768 12.67 22.65 -6.54
C SER A 768 11.79 23.74 -7.16
N HIS A 769 10.67 23.36 -7.78
CA HIS A 769 9.66 24.31 -8.25
C HIS A 769 8.99 25.08 -7.12
N LEU A 770 8.63 24.45 -5.99
CA LEU A 770 8.08 25.19 -4.85
C LEU A 770 9.11 26.16 -4.26
N GLN A 771 10.39 25.80 -4.17
CA GLN A 771 11.44 26.68 -3.66
C GLN A 771 11.67 27.89 -4.59
N SER A 772 11.64 27.70 -5.91
CA SER A 772 11.68 28.83 -6.85
C SER A 772 10.41 29.68 -6.77
N PHE A 773 9.23 29.06 -6.63
CA PHE A 773 7.96 29.79 -6.50
C PHE A 773 7.80 30.51 -5.16
N THR A 774 8.33 29.99 -4.05
CA THR A 774 8.26 30.68 -2.74
C THR A 774 9.10 31.96 -2.78
N GLN A 775 10.16 31.97 -3.59
CA GLN A 775 11.00 33.13 -3.84
C GLN A 775 10.36 34.15 -4.82
N GLU A 776 9.43 33.72 -5.68
CA GLU A 776 8.64 34.61 -6.56
C GLU A 776 7.30 35.07 -5.92
N LEU A 777 6.72 34.30 -5.01
CA LEU A 777 5.45 34.64 -4.32
C LEU A 777 5.61 35.73 -3.26
N GLU A 778 6.81 35.94 -2.72
CA GLU A 778 7.10 37.10 -1.86
C GLU A 778 6.93 38.43 -2.62
N ASP A 779 7.04 38.43 -3.96
CA ASP A 779 6.83 39.61 -4.80
C ASP A 779 5.38 39.76 -5.31
N THR A 780 4.49 38.78 -5.09
CA THR A 780 3.08 38.84 -5.54
C THR A 780 2.12 38.18 -4.54
N SER A 781 1.82 38.90 -3.45
CA SER A 781 0.66 38.58 -2.62
C SER A 781 -0.64 38.87 -3.37
N GLU A 782 -1.60 37.95 -3.23
CA GLU A 782 -2.93 37.88 -3.86
C GLU A 782 -3.01 37.29 -5.27
N MET A 783 -2.72 35.99 -5.43
CA MET A 783 -3.53 35.20 -6.35
C MET A 783 -3.66 33.73 -5.92
N THR A 784 -4.86 33.21 -6.15
CA THR A 784 -5.37 31.90 -5.76
C THR A 784 -4.37 30.77 -6.03
N GLN A 785 -4.15 29.92 -5.02
CA GLN A 785 -3.38 28.69 -5.12
C GLN A 785 -4.14 27.68 -6.02
N GLU A 786 -4.11 27.89 -7.34
CA GLU A 786 -4.49 26.90 -8.34
C GLU A 786 -3.43 25.80 -8.38
N LEU A 787 -3.87 24.54 -8.43
CA LEU A 787 -2.99 23.39 -8.57
C LEU A 787 -2.25 23.48 -9.92
N PRO A 788 -0.90 23.51 -9.97
CA PRO A 788 -0.11 23.70 -11.20
C PRO A 788 -0.18 22.51 -12.19
N PHE A 789 -0.90 21.44 -11.85
CA PHE A 789 -1.18 20.37 -12.79
C PHE A 789 -2.26 20.72 -13.79
N ARG A 790 -3.05 21.76 -13.53
CA ARG A 790 -4.24 22.10 -14.32
C ARG A 790 -3.89 22.70 -15.68
N ASP A 791 -2.83 23.49 -15.75
CA ASP A 791 -2.40 24.15 -17.00
C ASP A 791 -1.85 23.17 -18.05
N VAL A 792 -1.53 21.94 -17.65
CA VAL A 792 -0.98 20.91 -18.53
C VAL A 792 -2.01 19.82 -18.90
N LEU A 793 -3.24 19.93 -18.39
CA LEU A 793 -4.30 18.97 -18.64
C LEU A 793 -5.32 19.56 -19.60
N GLU A 794 -5.41 18.97 -20.80
CA GLU A 794 -6.47 19.30 -21.74
C GLU A 794 -7.83 18.93 -21.13
N GLU A 795 -8.65 19.94 -20.83
CA GLU A 795 -10.00 19.73 -20.30
C GLU A 795 -10.88 19.13 -21.42
N PRO A 796 -11.57 18.00 -21.18
CA PRO A 796 -12.41 17.38 -22.20
C PRO A 796 -13.57 18.31 -22.59
N THR A 797 -13.84 18.42 -23.89
CA THR A 797 -14.89 19.31 -24.40
C THR A 797 -16.28 18.82 -23.97
N GLU A 798 -17.21 19.75 -23.77
CA GLU A 798 -18.59 19.40 -23.39
C GLU A 798 -19.26 18.48 -24.41
N GLU A 799 -18.93 18.65 -25.70
CA GLU A 799 -19.44 17.83 -26.80
C GLU A 799 -18.99 16.36 -26.67
N GLU A 800 -17.74 16.12 -26.30
CA GLU A 800 -17.20 14.76 -26.11
C GLU A 800 -17.86 14.06 -24.90
N LEU A 801 -18.13 14.81 -23.83
CA LEU A 801 -18.82 14.31 -22.64
C LEU A 801 -20.27 13.91 -22.95
N VAL A 802 -21.01 14.77 -23.67
CA VAL A 802 -22.40 14.53 -24.07
C VAL A 802 -22.48 13.38 -25.08
N GLU A 803 -21.55 13.31 -26.04
CA GLU A 803 -21.49 12.21 -27.00
C GLU A 803 -21.25 10.87 -26.28
N LYS A 804 -20.29 10.80 -25.34
CA LYS A 804 -20.06 9.61 -24.53
C LYS A 804 -21.28 9.24 -23.69
N LEU A 805 -21.96 10.22 -23.07
CA LEU A 805 -23.19 9.99 -22.30
C LEU A 805 -24.30 9.38 -23.15
N SER A 806 -24.51 9.92 -24.35
CA SER A 806 -25.56 9.49 -25.28
C SER A 806 -25.39 8.04 -25.76
N ARG A 807 -24.16 7.52 -25.74
CA ARG A 807 -23.83 6.15 -26.13
C ARG A 807 -23.97 5.13 -24.99
N HIS A 808 -24.27 5.55 -23.75
CA HIS A 808 -24.36 4.65 -22.61
C HIS A 808 -25.69 3.86 -22.58
N PRO A 809 -25.66 2.51 -22.56
CA PRO A 809 -26.85 1.67 -22.72
C PRO A 809 -27.79 1.64 -21.49
N HIS A 810 -27.33 2.09 -20.32
CA HIS A 810 -28.07 2.04 -19.06
C HIS A 810 -28.44 3.43 -18.51
N LEU A 811 -27.97 4.50 -19.15
CA LEU A 811 -28.34 5.88 -18.84
C LEU A 811 -29.60 6.24 -19.64
N GLN A 812 -30.73 5.64 -19.28
CA GLN A 812 -32.01 6.26 -19.60
C GLN A 812 -32.19 7.39 -18.58
N LEU A 813 -31.70 8.58 -18.94
CA LEU A 813 -32.01 9.82 -18.23
C LEU A 813 -33.52 9.88 -17.97
N CYS A 814 -33.93 10.36 -16.79
CA CYS A 814 -35.33 10.61 -16.46
C CYS A 814 -35.95 11.55 -17.52
N ARG A 815 -36.44 10.98 -18.64
CA ARG A 815 -37.05 11.69 -19.77
C ARG A 815 -38.54 11.45 -19.82
#